data_AF-A0A034W4E4-F1
#
_entry.id   AF-A0A034W4E4-F1
#
_cell.length_a   1.000
_cell.length_b   1.000
_cell.length_c   1.000
_cell.angle_alpha   90.00
_cell.angle_beta   90.00
_cell.angle_gamma   90.00
#
_symmetry.space_group_name_H-M   'P 1'
#
loop_
_entity.id
_entity.type
_entity.pdbx_description
1 polymer ?
#
loop_
_entity_poly.entity_id
_entity_poly.type
_entity_poly.pdbx_seq_one_letter_code
_entity_poly.pdbx_strand_id
1 'polypeptide(L)'
;DTAFDCASAAWRCGAERVLVVFLHSTALIPALPEEVELAREEWCELVPYSKASKVILEDKKIVSVEFIRTDMDLDGTIREDKDQKTYLPADFVISAFGSGLNQKEVIDAMKPVKLNKNNLPKVDPKTLQTSVPQVFCGGDLGGIAKTTVESVNDGKVAAWSIYCQLEGLPLNTPADLPLFYTEIDNVDLSVDICYEYLDRKTCKKEMRALRFPNPFGLSSAPPTTTAAMCRRAFEQGWGFVVVKTFCLDKDMVTNVSPRIVRGTTSGYNYGPNQGAFLNIELISEKRADYWYKTIAELKKDFPDKIVIASIMCPDSEADWKDMAPKAEKSGADAIELNLSCPHGMGESGMGLAIGQVPELVQKVSKWVSESVSVPVFVKLTPNITEIVDIATAVKRGGAAGVTVINTVQTLMLLKADGTAWPAVGDEKRTTYGGMSGNATRPMALRAISAIGNKVPGLAILGCGGVDSGDAALQFLHAGASALQVCSAVQNQDYTVVQDFKSSLQTLLYLKANPPPKNPELWDGQSAPTPIHQKGKPVVHLSADGNKDKTLGFFGPYKQQREEKLFKERKEKGPLSKDKATAADKKKSGGGKPKPALFVNDVIGKALSRIGTFKELDTKQQKVALINPDLCVNCGKCYLTCNDSGYQAIEFDAKTHIPLIGDDCTGCTLCVSVCPIIDCITMVPKKIPHVIKRGCGENTVIEVPKK
;
A
#
# COMPACT_ATOMS: atom_id res chain seq x y z
N ASP A 1 8.77 -7.85 -32.04
CA ASP A 1 9.14 -8.72 -30.92
C ASP A 1 10.26 -9.65 -31.38
N THR A 2 9.98 -10.76 -32.06
CA THR A 2 11.01 -11.75 -32.47
C THR A 2 12.26 -11.16 -33.11
N ALA A 3 12.14 -10.24 -34.07
CA ALA A 3 13.31 -9.65 -34.73
C ALA A 3 14.19 -8.82 -33.77
N PHE A 4 13.58 -8.10 -32.82
CA PHE A 4 14.28 -7.26 -31.85
C PHE A 4 14.87 -8.08 -30.71
N ASP A 5 14.17 -9.13 -30.26
CA ASP A 5 14.73 -10.15 -29.38
C ASP A 5 15.95 -10.85 -30.00
N CYS A 6 15.87 -11.25 -31.28
CA CYS A 6 17.01 -11.82 -31.99
C CYS A 6 18.17 -10.82 -32.09
N ALA A 7 17.88 -9.53 -32.32
CA ALA A 7 18.89 -8.49 -32.41
C ALA A 7 19.64 -8.30 -31.07
N SER A 8 18.89 -8.18 -29.96
CA SER A 8 19.48 -8.04 -28.62
C SER A 8 20.23 -9.31 -28.20
N ALA A 9 19.73 -10.50 -28.55
CA ALA A 9 20.40 -11.77 -28.32
C ALA A 9 21.71 -11.91 -29.13
N ALA A 10 21.75 -11.41 -30.36
CA ALA A 10 22.95 -11.43 -31.19
C ALA A 10 24.11 -10.67 -30.53
N TRP A 11 23.85 -9.52 -29.89
CA TRP A 11 24.84 -8.82 -29.07
C TRP A 11 25.40 -9.69 -27.93
N ARG A 12 24.55 -10.47 -27.25
CA ARG A 12 25.00 -11.37 -26.17
C ARG A 12 25.83 -12.55 -26.70
N CYS A 13 25.61 -12.94 -27.95
CA CYS A 13 26.41 -13.94 -28.65
C CYS A 13 27.75 -13.39 -29.17
N GLY A 14 28.02 -12.09 -29.02
CA GLY A 14 29.28 -11.47 -29.41
C GLY A 14 29.30 -10.91 -30.84
N ALA A 15 28.13 -10.58 -31.41
CA ALA A 15 28.07 -9.81 -32.65
C ALA A 15 28.79 -8.46 -32.48
N GLU A 16 29.56 -8.04 -33.48
CA GLU A 16 30.22 -6.72 -33.49
C GLU A 16 29.29 -5.60 -33.97
N ARG A 17 28.28 -5.97 -34.77
CA ARG A 17 27.28 -5.08 -35.35
C ARG A 17 26.01 -5.87 -35.62
N VAL A 18 24.85 -5.25 -35.39
CA VAL A 18 23.54 -5.88 -35.63
C VAL A 18 22.68 -4.97 -36.50
N LEU A 19 22.18 -5.52 -37.60
CA LEU A 19 21.29 -4.86 -38.55
C LEU A 19 19.91 -5.51 -38.47
N VAL A 20 18.88 -4.73 -38.19
CA VAL A 20 17.48 -5.17 -38.24
C VAL A 20 16.88 -4.63 -39.54
N VAL A 21 16.62 -5.52 -40.49
CA VAL A 21 16.19 -5.16 -41.84
C VAL A 21 14.71 -5.48 -42.03
N PHE A 22 13.94 -4.55 -42.61
CA PHE A 22 12.50 -4.72 -42.78
C PHE A 22 11.98 -4.08 -44.07
N LEU A 23 10.84 -4.57 -44.53
CA LEU A 23 10.25 -4.28 -45.84
C LEU A 23 9.63 -2.87 -45.95
N HIS A 24 9.45 -2.17 -44.84
CA HIS A 24 8.62 -0.98 -44.76
C HIS A 24 9.37 0.18 -44.08
N SER A 25 8.69 1.31 -43.94
CA SER A 25 9.11 2.41 -43.07
C SER A 25 9.28 1.96 -41.61
N THR A 26 10.16 2.64 -40.88
CA THR A 26 10.25 2.52 -39.41
C THR A 26 8.95 2.90 -38.70
N ALA A 27 8.08 3.70 -39.32
CA ALA A 27 6.76 4.06 -38.79
C ALA A 27 5.76 2.90 -38.80
N LEU A 28 6.04 1.82 -39.55
CA LEU A 28 5.17 0.65 -39.71
C LEU A 28 5.71 -0.59 -38.97
N ILE A 29 6.66 -0.41 -38.04
CA ILE A 29 7.16 -1.50 -37.22
C ILE A 29 6.01 -2.05 -36.36
N PRO A 30 5.68 -3.36 -36.44
CA PRO A 30 4.56 -3.93 -35.68
C PRO A 30 4.83 -4.08 -34.18
N ALA A 31 6.11 -4.11 -33.79
CA ALA A 31 6.52 -4.20 -32.38
C ALA A 31 6.18 -2.91 -31.64
N LEU A 32 5.90 -3.02 -30.34
CA LEU A 32 5.66 -1.86 -29.50
C LEU A 32 6.91 -0.95 -29.42
N PRO A 33 6.75 0.37 -29.26
CA PRO A 33 7.88 1.30 -29.19
C PRO A 33 8.92 0.93 -28.13
N GLU A 34 8.50 0.39 -26.99
CA GLU A 34 9.39 0.00 -25.89
C GLU A 34 10.34 -1.14 -26.30
N GLU A 35 9.87 -2.07 -27.12
CA GLU A 35 10.67 -3.18 -27.66
C GLU A 35 11.69 -2.69 -28.69
N VAL A 36 11.28 -1.76 -29.55
CA VAL A 36 12.17 -1.14 -30.55
C VAL A 36 13.24 -0.29 -29.87
N GLU A 37 12.89 0.42 -28.81
CA GLU A 37 13.81 1.30 -28.10
C GLU A 37 14.93 0.53 -27.40
N LEU A 38 14.67 -0.67 -26.86
CA LEU A 38 15.73 -1.54 -26.32
C LEU A 38 16.81 -1.84 -27.36
N ALA A 39 16.42 -2.18 -28.60
CA ALA A 39 17.38 -2.44 -29.66
C ALA A 39 18.15 -1.18 -30.08
N ARG A 40 17.52 0.00 -30.03
CA ARG A 40 18.17 1.30 -30.32
C ARG A 40 19.15 1.71 -29.22
N GLU A 41 18.79 1.54 -27.96
CA GLU A 41 19.67 1.78 -26.81
C GLU A 41 20.92 0.89 -26.85
N GLU A 42 20.82 -0.28 -27.49
CA GLU A 42 21.91 -1.22 -27.75
C GLU A 42 22.56 -1.05 -29.13
N TRP A 43 22.23 0.04 -29.84
CA TRP A 43 22.89 0.48 -31.07
C TRP A 43 22.69 -0.50 -32.23
N CYS A 44 21.56 -1.22 -32.24
CA CYS A 44 21.12 -1.94 -33.43
C CYS A 44 20.73 -0.94 -34.52
N GLU A 45 21.23 -1.17 -35.74
CA GLU A 45 20.91 -0.33 -36.89
C GLU A 45 19.64 -0.82 -37.56
N LEU A 46 18.71 0.10 -37.80
CA LEU A 46 17.42 -0.18 -38.42
C LEU A 46 17.46 0.16 -39.91
N VAL A 47 17.29 -0.85 -40.76
CA VAL A 47 17.37 -0.71 -42.22
C VAL A 47 15.97 -0.89 -42.83
N PRO A 48 15.25 0.20 -43.12
CA PRO A 48 13.91 0.13 -43.72
C PRO A 48 13.96 -0.19 -45.22
N TYR A 49 12.78 -0.37 -45.81
CA TYR A 49 12.57 -0.44 -47.27
C TYR A 49 13.45 -1.47 -48.00
N SER A 50 13.68 -2.63 -47.38
CA SER A 50 14.64 -3.61 -47.87
C SER A 50 14.09 -5.04 -47.83
N LYS A 51 14.01 -5.70 -49.00
CA LYS A 51 13.64 -7.12 -49.13
C LYS A 51 14.85 -7.98 -49.49
N ALA A 52 15.12 -9.00 -48.71
CA ALA A 52 16.19 -9.96 -49.01
C ALA A 52 15.90 -10.70 -50.34
N SER A 53 16.88 -10.67 -51.25
CA SER A 53 16.84 -11.27 -52.59
C SER A 53 17.73 -12.51 -52.67
N LYS A 54 18.98 -12.40 -52.21
CA LYS A 54 19.97 -13.48 -52.33
C LYS A 54 20.99 -13.44 -51.19
N VAL A 55 21.29 -14.60 -50.61
CA VAL A 55 22.43 -14.77 -49.69
C VAL A 55 23.67 -15.11 -50.50
N ILE A 56 24.75 -14.37 -50.30
CA ILE A 56 26.02 -14.54 -51.02
C ILE A 56 26.97 -15.34 -50.13
N LEU A 57 27.52 -16.42 -50.70
CA LEU A 57 28.42 -17.33 -50.01
C LEU A 57 29.80 -17.34 -50.65
N GLU A 58 30.84 -17.33 -49.81
CA GLU A 58 32.22 -17.63 -50.19
C GLU A 58 32.74 -18.74 -49.25
N ASP A 59 33.35 -19.79 -49.80
CA ASP A 59 33.82 -20.95 -49.02
C ASP A 59 32.79 -21.53 -48.04
N LYS A 60 31.51 -21.57 -48.47
CA LYS A 60 30.34 -22.02 -47.70
C LYS A 60 30.03 -21.16 -46.46
N LYS A 61 30.58 -19.95 -46.36
CA LYS A 61 30.25 -18.96 -45.33
C LYS A 61 29.46 -17.82 -45.94
N ILE A 62 28.53 -17.24 -45.17
CA ILE A 62 27.83 -16.04 -45.60
C ILE A 62 28.82 -14.88 -45.53
N VAL A 63 28.88 -14.09 -46.60
CA VAL A 63 29.70 -12.87 -46.64
C VAL A 63 28.86 -11.61 -46.86
N SER A 64 27.68 -11.75 -47.46
CA SER A 64 26.79 -10.63 -47.77
C SER A 64 25.36 -11.10 -48.07
N VAL A 65 24.39 -10.20 -47.91
CA VAL A 65 23.02 -10.40 -48.37
C VAL A 65 22.66 -9.29 -49.34
N GLU A 66 22.18 -9.68 -50.53
CA GLU A 66 21.59 -8.78 -51.52
C GLU A 66 20.16 -8.44 -51.09
N PHE A 67 19.87 -7.15 -50.99
CA PHE A 67 18.54 -6.61 -50.76
C PHE A 67 18.07 -5.81 -51.98
N ILE A 68 16.79 -5.92 -52.28
CA ILE A 68 16.07 -5.11 -53.27
C ILE A 68 15.31 -4.03 -52.51
N ARG A 69 15.38 -2.79 -52.99
CA ARG A 69 14.61 -1.68 -52.40
C ARG A 69 13.12 -1.96 -52.54
N THR A 70 12.39 -1.76 -51.46
CA THR A 70 10.94 -1.77 -51.45
C THR A 70 10.38 -0.36 -51.30
N ASP A 71 9.19 -0.16 -51.84
CA ASP A 71 8.36 1.02 -51.60
C ASP A 71 6.92 0.57 -51.31
N MET A 72 6.11 1.44 -50.72
CA MET A 72 4.72 1.12 -50.41
C MET A 72 3.79 2.10 -51.13
N ASP A 73 2.93 1.56 -51.99
CA ASP A 73 1.91 2.33 -52.67
C ASP A 73 0.81 2.76 -51.69
N LEU A 74 -0.01 3.73 -52.08
CA LEU A 74 -1.07 4.30 -51.23
C LEU A 74 -2.12 3.27 -50.79
N ASP A 75 -2.25 2.15 -51.51
CA ASP A 75 -3.14 1.04 -51.18
C ASP A 75 -2.51 -0.01 -50.25
N GLY A 76 -1.26 0.21 -49.84
CA GLY A 76 -0.49 -0.70 -48.97
C GLY A 76 0.27 -1.80 -49.72
N THR A 77 0.20 -1.83 -51.05
CA THR A 77 0.95 -2.80 -51.86
C THR A 77 2.45 -2.50 -51.79
N ILE A 78 3.25 -3.53 -51.52
CA ILE A 78 4.71 -3.41 -51.52
C ILE A 78 5.22 -3.57 -52.95
N ARG A 79 5.85 -2.52 -53.48
CA ARG A 79 6.52 -2.52 -54.79
C ARG A 79 8.01 -2.80 -54.60
N GLU A 80 8.57 -3.62 -55.48
CA GLU A 80 9.99 -3.98 -55.49
C GLU A 80 10.70 -3.30 -56.66
N ASP A 81 11.73 -2.50 -56.38
CA ASP A 81 12.56 -1.88 -57.40
C ASP A 81 13.83 -2.72 -57.63
N LYS A 82 13.75 -3.63 -58.60
CA LYS A 82 14.81 -4.62 -58.88
C LYS A 82 16.11 -3.99 -59.40
N ASP A 83 16.06 -2.75 -59.89
CA ASP A 83 17.23 -2.01 -60.35
C ASP A 83 17.98 -1.39 -59.18
N GLN A 84 17.29 -1.13 -58.06
CA GLN A 84 17.87 -0.61 -56.83
C GLN A 84 18.23 -1.74 -55.86
N LYS A 85 19.48 -2.21 -55.98
CA LYS A 85 20.05 -3.25 -55.12
C LYS A 85 21.04 -2.69 -54.11
N THR A 86 21.01 -3.23 -52.89
CA THR A 86 22.00 -2.95 -51.85
C THR A 86 22.59 -4.26 -51.35
N TYR A 87 23.90 -4.29 -51.13
CA TYR A 87 24.60 -5.46 -50.60
C TYR A 87 25.07 -5.14 -49.19
N LEU A 88 24.51 -5.82 -48.20
CA LEU A 88 24.90 -5.63 -46.80
C LEU A 88 25.82 -6.77 -46.38
N PRO A 89 27.10 -6.49 -46.04
CA PRO A 89 28.00 -7.49 -45.50
C PRO A 89 27.43 -8.11 -44.22
N ALA A 90 27.50 -9.43 -44.11
CA ALA A 90 27.00 -10.17 -42.95
C ALA A 90 27.64 -11.56 -42.88
N ASP A 91 27.98 -12.01 -41.68
CA ASP A 91 28.45 -13.38 -41.42
C ASP A 91 27.31 -14.33 -41.00
N PHE A 92 26.25 -13.76 -40.41
CA PHE A 92 25.08 -14.48 -39.90
C PHE A 92 23.79 -13.82 -40.39
N VAL A 93 22.79 -14.66 -40.67
CA VAL A 93 21.45 -14.22 -41.08
C VAL A 93 20.43 -14.92 -40.20
N ILE A 94 19.59 -14.14 -39.52
CA ILE A 94 18.50 -14.65 -38.69
C ILE A 94 17.19 -14.23 -39.34
N SER A 95 16.38 -15.22 -39.75
CA SER A 95 15.02 -14.96 -40.22
C SER A 95 14.07 -14.87 -39.04
N ALA A 96 13.39 -13.74 -38.91
CA ALA A 96 12.41 -13.48 -37.85
C ALA A 96 11.04 -13.10 -38.44
N PHE A 97 10.60 -13.80 -39.49
CA PHE A 97 9.35 -13.52 -40.21
C PHE A 97 8.08 -13.99 -39.48
N GLY A 98 8.22 -14.56 -38.28
CA GLY A 98 7.14 -15.13 -37.49
C GLY A 98 7.08 -16.66 -37.60
N SER A 99 6.06 -17.23 -36.96
CA SER A 99 5.84 -18.68 -36.88
C SER A 99 4.48 -19.05 -37.50
N GLY A 100 4.35 -20.29 -37.97
CA GLY A 100 3.10 -20.81 -38.52
C GLY A 100 3.02 -22.34 -38.39
N LEU A 101 1.83 -22.90 -38.61
CA LEU A 101 1.59 -24.33 -38.48
C LEU A 101 1.57 -25.01 -39.85
N ASN A 102 2.67 -25.69 -40.20
CA ASN A 102 2.83 -26.35 -41.50
C ASN A 102 3.17 -27.85 -41.40
N GLN A 103 3.41 -28.37 -40.19
CA GLN A 103 3.73 -29.78 -39.99
C GLN A 103 2.50 -30.64 -40.24
N LYS A 104 2.58 -31.52 -41.24
CA LYS A 104 1.45 -32.33 -41.70
C LYS A 104 0.95 -33.26 -40.61
N GLU A 105 1.86 -33.87 -39.85
CA GLU A 105 1.53 -34.82 -38.77
C GLU A 105 0.70 -34.15 -37.67
N VAL A 106 1.03 -32.90 -37.30
CA VAL A 106 0.29 -32.11 -36.30
C VAL A 106 -1.07 -31.69 -36.84
N ILE A 107 -1.13 -31.26 -38.11
CA ILE A 107 -2.38 -30.92 -38.79
C ILE A 107 -3.32 -32.12 -38.88
N ASP A 108 -2.78 -33.28 -39.25
CA ASP A 108 -3.54 -34.53 -39.35
C ASP A 108 -4.05 -34.99 -37.98
N ALA A 109 -3.27 -34.79 -36.91
CA ALA A 109 -3.68 -35.11 -35.53
C ALA A 109 -4.86 -34.26 -35.01
N MET A 110 -5.12 -33.09 -35.60
CA MET A 110 -6.26 -32.24 -35.23
C MET A 110 -7.57 -32.62 -35.92
N LYS A 111 -7.58 -33.54 -36.90
CA LYS A 111 -8.81 -33.95 -37.58
C LYS A 111 -9.83 -34.52 -36.58
N PRO A 112 -11.12 -34.16 -36.65
CA PRO A 112 -11.80 -33.44 -37.74
C PRO A 112 -12.00 -31.92 -37.52
N VAL A 113 -11.14 -31.24 -36.73
CA VAL A 113 -11.23 -29.79 -36.52
C VAL A 113 -11.07 -29.03 -37.85
N LYS A 114 -11.99 -28.10 -38.12
CA LYS A 114 -11.93 -27.21 -39.29
C LYS A 114 -10.83 -26.18 -39.08
N LEU A 115 -9.93 -26.08 -40.05
CA LEU A 115 -8.86 -25.09 -40.08
C LEU A 115 -9.22 -23.92 -41.00
N ASN A 116 -8.62 -22.76 -40.76
CA ASN A 116 -8.71 -21.59 -41.62
C ASN A 116 -7.65 -21.64 -42.75
N LYS A 117 -7.60 -20.59 -43.58
CA LYS A 117 -6.67 -20.47 -44.71
C LYS A 117 -5.17 -20.50 -44.32
N ASN A 118 -4.85 -20.26 -43.05
CA ASN A 118 -3.49 -20.26 -42.51
C ASN A 118 -3.18 -21.56 -41.75
N ASN A 119 -3.97 -22.62 -41.95
CA ASN A 119 -3.88 -23.91 -41.23
C ASN A 119 -4.09 -23.82 -39.71
N LEU A 120 -4.66 -22.73 -39.19
CA LEU A 120 -4.97 -22.60 -37.76
C LEU A 120 -6.41 -23.07 -37.46
N PRO A 121 -6.67 -23.69 -36.30
CA PRO A 121 -8.03 -24.04 -35.86
C PRO A 121 -9.01 -22.88 -35.97
N LYS A 122 -10.15 -23.11 -36.63
CA LYS A 122 -11.25 -22.15 -36.61
C LYS A 122 -11.99 -22.28 -35.27
N VAL A 123 -11.91 -21.23 -34.47
CA VAL A 123 -12.56 -21.14 -33.17
C VAL A 123 -13.66 -20.10 -33.18
N ASP A 124 -14.67 -20.29 -32.32
CA ASP A 124 -15.62 -19.25 -31.95
C ASP A 124 -14.92 -18.23 -31.04
N PRO A 125 -14.94 -16.92 -31.33
CA PRO A 125 -14.16 -15.93 -30.59
C PRO A 125 -14.69 -15.64 -29.17
N LYS A 126 -15.89 -16.10 -28.82
CA LYS A 126 -16.48 -15.88 -27.48
C LYS A 126 -16.27 -17.06 -26.54
N THR A 127 -16.24 -18.27 -27.09
CA THR A 127 -16.17 -19.52 -26.33
C THR A 127 -14.85 -20.27 -26.52
N LEU A 128 -14.12 -19.92 -27.57
CA LEU A 128 -12.93 -20.61 -28.08
C LEU A 128 -13.17 -22.07 -28.46
N GLN A 129 -14.44 -22.45 -28.63
CA GLN A 129 -14.82 -23.77 -29.13
C GLN A 129 -14.46 -23.90 -30.60
N THR A 130 -13.91 -25.05 -31.00
CA THR A 130 -13.64 -25.35 -32.41
C THR A 130 -14.91 -25.88 -33.11
N SER A 131 -14.77 -26.33 -34.36
CA SER A 131 -15.87 -27.04 -35.04
C SER A 131 -16.22 -28.41 -34.43
N VAL A 132 -15.35 -28.95 -33.58
CA VAL A 132 -15.62 -30.17 -32.81
C VAL A 132 -16.03 -29.73 -31.41
N PRO A 133 -17.27 -29.99 -30.96
CA PRO A 133 -17.76 -29.43 -29.69
C PRO A 133 -16.87 -29.71 -28.49
N GLN A 134 -16.23 -30.88 -28.43
CA GLN A 134 -15.35 -31.30 -27.33
C GLN A 134 -13.95 -30.69 -27.36
N VAL A 135 -13.60 -29.91 -28.38
CA VAL A 135 -12.26 -29.38 -28.59
C VAL A 135 -12.29 -27.86 -28.57
N PHE A 136 -11.47 -27.27 -27.72
CA PHE A 136 -11.28 -25.83 -27.55
C PHE A 136 -9.84 -25.47 -27.89
N CYS A 137 -9.60 -24.26 -28.40
CA CYS A 137 -8.27 -23.83 -28.78
C CYS A 137 -8.09 -22.32 -28.53
N GLY A 138 -6.96 -21.94 -27.95
CA GLY A 138 -6.63 -20.57 -27.59
C GLY A 138 -5.14 -20.28 -27.70
N GLY A 139 -4.75 -19.02 -27.48
CA GLY A 139 -3.37 -18.56 -27.64
C GLY A 139 -2.98 -18.39 -29.10
N ASP A 140 -1.66 -18.38 -29.37
CA ASP A 140 -1.13 -18.22 -30.73
C ASP A 140 -1.76 -19.19 -31.73
N LEU A 141 -2.03 -20.43 -31.30
CA LEU A 141 -2.67 -21.46 -32.13
C LEU A 141 -4.13 -21.13 -32.46
N GLY A 142 -4.86 -20.44 -31.58
CA GLY A 142 -6.21 -19.94 -31.83
C GLY A 142 -6.25 -18.84 -32.90
N GLY A 143 -5.10 -18.23 -33.22
CA GLY A 143 -4.97 -17.25 -34.31
C GLY A 143 -5.61 -15.88 -34.03
N ILE A 144 -5.98 -15.61 -32.77
CA ILE A 144 -6.56 -14.34 -32.32
C ILE A 144 -5.53 -13.58 -31.48
N ALA A 145 -4.96 -14.25 -30.47
CA ALA A 145 -3.96 -13.67 -29.58
C ALA A 145 -2.66 -13.33 -30.30
N LYS A 146 -2.04 -12.23 -29.88
CA LYS A 146 -0.71 -11.77 -30.32
C LYS A 146 0.24 -11.55 -29.16
N THR A 147 -0.26 -11.61 -27.94
CA THR A 147 0.47 -11.35 -26.71
C THR A 147 0.27 -12.48 -25.70
N THR A 148 1.16 -12.54 -24.71
CA THR A 148 1.02 -13.48 -23.60
C THR A 148 -0.27 -13.25 -22.82
N VAL A 149 -0.68 -12.00 -22.58
CA VAL A 149 -1.90 -11.69 -21.81
C VAL A 149 -3.16 -12.13 -22.55
N GLU A 150 -3.22 -11.96 -23.87
CA GLU A 150 -4.31 -12.46 -24.69
C GLU A 150 -4.35 -13.99 -24.68
N SER A 151 -3.18 -14.65 -24.79
CA SER A 151 -3.11 -16.11 -24.72
C SER A 151 -3.56 -16.68 -23.37
N VAL A 152 -3.20 -16.02 -22.27
CA VAL A 152 -3.67 -16.38 -20.93
C VAL A 152 -5.18 -16.15 -20.81
N ASN A 153 -5.70 -15.05 -21.36
CA ASN A 153 -7.13 -14.77 -21.38
C ASN A 153 -7.89 -15.81 -22.22
N ASP A 154 -7.33 -16.23 -23.35
CA ASP A 154 -7.91 -17.29 -24.17
C ASP A 154 -8.07 -18.58 -23.36
N GLY A 155 -7.01 -19.00 -22.65
CA GLY A 155 -7.09 -20.12 -21.72
C GLY A 155 -8.17 -19.96 -20.66
N LYS A 156 -8.31 -18.75 -20.10
CA LYS A 156 -9.34 -18.41 -19.10
C LYS A 156 -10.77 -18.51 -19.66
N VAL A 157 -11.01 -18.00 -20.86
CA VAL A 157 -12.31 -18.05 -21.56
C VAL A 157 -12.65 -19.50 -21.94
N ALA A 158 -11.68 -20.23 -22.49
CA ALA A 158 -11.85 -21.63 -22.82
C ALA A 158 -12.18 -22.47 -21.57
N ALA A 159 -11.52 -22.22 -20.44
CA ALA A 159 -11.79 -22.93 -19.19
C ALA A 159 -13.26 -22.82 -18.74
N TRP A 160 -13.85 -21.61 -18.82
CA TRP A 160 -15.27 -21.43 -18.50
C TRP A 160 -16.20 -22.15 -19.50
N SER A 161 -15.85 -22.12 -20.78
CA SER A 161 -16.65 -22.79 -21.81
C SER A 161 -16.58 -24.32 -21.71
N ILE A 162 -15.39 -24.86 -21.38
CA ILE A 162 -15.19 -26.27 -21.06
C ILE A 162 -16.03 -26.66 -19.84
N TYR A 163 -16.01 -25.86 -18.78
CA TYR A 163 -16.86 -26.08 -17.60
C TYR A 163 -18.35 -26.11 -17.96
N CYS A 164 -18.84 -25.11 -18.69
CA CYS A 164 -20.24 -25.08 -19.13
C CYS A 164 -20.61 -26.35 -19.90
N GLN A 165 -19.74 -26.80 -20.81
CA GLN A 165 -19.99 -28.02 -21.57
C GLN A 165 -20.00 -29.29 -20.70
N LEU A 166 -19.07 -29.41 -19.74
CA LEU A 166 -19.00 -30.56 -18.84
C LEU A 166 -20.24 -30.64 -17.93
N GLU A 167 -20.75 -29.49 -17.49
CA GLU A 167 -21.95 -29.39 -16.64
C GLU A 167 -23.26 -29.35 -17.45
N GLY A 168 -23.21 -29.41 -18.78
CA GLY A 168 -24.40 -29.33 -19.63
C GLY A 168 -25.09 -27.96 -19.65
N LEU A 169 -24.38 -26.90 -19.28
CA LEU A 169 -24.86 -25.52 -19.30
C LEU A 169 -24.70 -24.89 -20.69
N PRO A 170 -25.55 -23.92 -21.06
CA PRO A 170 -25.33 -23.10 -22.25
C PRO A 170 -23.96 -22.39 -22.22
N LEU A 171 -23.23 -22.39 -23.34
CA LEU A 171 -21.90 -21.76 -23.41
C LEU A 171 -21.91 -20.22 -23.22
N ASN A 172 -23.08 -19.60 -23.32
CA ASN A 172 -23.27 -18.17 -23.03
C ASN A 172 -23.66 -17.90 -21.57
N THR A 173 -23.59 -18.90 -20.69
CA THR A 173 -23.82 -18.72 -19.24
C THR A 173 -22.83 -17.69 -18.69
N PRO A 174 -23.29 -16.68 -17.92
CA PRO A 174 -22.41 -15.68 -17.32
C PRO A 174 -21.25 -16.31 -16.56
N ALA A 175 -20.04 -15.82 -16.78
CA ALA A 175 -18.85 -16.38 -16.18
C ALA A 175 -18.77 -16.12 -14.67
N ASP A 176 -18.54 -17.18 -13.90
CA ASP A 176 -18.29 -17.15 -12.46
C ASP A 176 -17.02 -17.93 -12.13
N LEU A 177 -15.89 -17.44 -12.68
CA LEU A 177 -14.59 -18.06 -12.47
C LEU A 177 -14.08 -17.78 -11.04
N PRO A 178 -13.59 -18.80 -10.31
CA PRO A 178 -13.03 -18.60 -8.97
C PRO A 178 -11.88 -17.58 -8.96
N LEU A 179 -11.75 -16.89 -7.83
CA LEU A 179 -10.57 -16.08 -7.53
C LEU A 179 -9.35 -16.97 -7.20
N PHE A 180 -8.20 -16.33 -7.02
CA PHE A 180 -6.99 -16.98 -6.52
C PHE A 180 -7.01 -17.01 -4.98
N TYR A 181 -6.73 -18.17 -4.39
CA TYR A 181 -6.75 -18.37 -2.94
C TYR A 181 -5.46 -19.04 -2.45
N THR A 182 -5.11 -18.78 -1.20
CA THR A 182 -3.97 -19.30 -0.45
C THR A 182 -4.38 -19.59 0.99
N GLU A 183 -3.48 -20.18 1.78
CA GLU A 183 -3.71 -20.39 3.22
C GLU A 183 -3.86 -19.08 4.01
N ILE A 184 -3.47 -17.94 3.44
CA ILE A 184 -3.64 -16.61 4.05
C ILE A 184 -5.14 -16.25 4.11
N ASP A 185 -5.92 -16.63 3.10
CA ASP A 185 -7.34 -16.28 3.02
C ASP A 185 -8.17 -16.97 4.14
N ASN A 186 -7.63 -18.06 4.70
CA ASN A 186 -8.21 -18.80 5.83
C ASN A 186 -7.89 -18.18 7.20
N VAL A 187 -7.07 -17.14 7.28
CA VAL A 187 -6.73 -16.49 8.55
C VAL A 187 -7.96 -15.76 9.11
N ASP A 188 -8.36 -16.16 10.31
CA ASP A 188 -9.49 -15.58 11.03
C ASP A 188 -9.14 -14.20 11.58
N LEU A 189 -9.84 -13.17 11.09
CA LEU A 189 -9.70 -11.78 11.54
C LEU A 189 -10.70 -11.38 12.61
N SER A 190 -11.61 -12.26 13.00
CA SER A 190 -12.58 -11.94 14.03
C SER A 190 -11.89 -11.58 15.36
N VAL A 191 -12.55 -10.73 16.14
CA VAL A 191 -12.01 -10.24 17.40
C VAL A 191 -13.12 -10.14 18.43
N ASP A 192 -12.83 -10.66 19.63
CA ASP A 192 -13.68 -10.49 20.79
C ASP A 192 -13.23 -9.28 21.61
N ILE A 193 -14.12 -8.29 21.74
CA ILE A 193 -13.89 -7.13 22.59
C ILE A 193 -14.51 -7.44 23.95
N CYS A 194 -13.66 -7.83 24.91
CA CYS A 194 -14.06 -8.11 26.28
C CYS A 194 -14.26 -6.82 27.07
N TYR A 195 -15.35 -6.74 27.83
CA TYR A 195 -15.67 -5.62 28.71
C TYR A 195 -16.35 -6.09 29.99
N GLU A 196 -16.21 -5.29 31.04
CA GLU A 196 -16.88 -5.52 32.32
C GLU A 196 -18.33 -5.01 32.21
N TYR A 197 -19.28 -5.89 32.50
CA TYR A 197 -20.71 -5.60 32.55
C TYR A 197 -21.22 -5.71 33.99
N LEU A 198 -22.03 -4.75 34.42
CA LEU A 198 -22.73 -4.80 35.71
C LEU A 198 -24.16 -5.27 35.49
N ASP A 199 -24.46 -6.51 35.87
CA ASP A 199 -25.83 -7.01 35.92
C ASP A 199 -26.57 -6.33 37.08
N ARG A 200 -27.59 -5.55 36.75
CA ARG A 200 -28.35 -4.79 37.75
C ARG A 200 -29.35 -5.63 38.52
N LYS A 201 -29.77 -6.78 37.99
CA LYS A 201 -30.67 -7.70 38.71
C LYS A 201 -29.93 -8.41 39.83
N THR A 202 -28.67 -8.78 39.59
CA THR A 202 -27.85 -9.54 40.53
C THR A 202 -26.82 -8.68 41.28
N CYS A 203 -26.64 -7.42 40.85
CA CYS A 203 -25.57 -6.51 41.29
C CYS A 203 -24.15 -7.10 41.15
N LYS A 204 -23.97 -8.03 40.21
CA LYS A 204 -22.68 -8.70 39.95
C LYS A 204 -22.01 -8.13 38.72
N LYS A 205 -20.69 -7.97 38.82
CA LYS A 205 -19.81 -7.68 37.68
C LYS A 205 -19.47 -8.99 36.98
N GLU A 206 -19.66 -9.04 35.67
CA GLU A 206 -19.30 -10.16 34.82
C GLU A 206 -18.55 -9.67 33.59
N MET A 207 -17.69 -10.52 33.04
CA MET A 207 -17.02 -10.23 31.77
C MET A 207 -17.91 -10.70 30.62
N ARG A 208 -18.20 -9.78 29.69
CA ARG A 208 -18.89 -10.08 28.43
C ARG A 208 -17.96 -9.79 27.25
N ALA A 209 -18.24 -10.39 26.11
CA ALA A 209 -17.54 -10.11 24.86
C ALA A 209 -18.53 -9.69 23.78
N LEU A 210 -18.16 -8.67 23.01
CA LEU A 210 -18.82 -8.34 21.74
C LEU A 210 -17.94 -8.85 20.61
N ARG A 211 -18.47 -9.79 19.82
CA ARG A 211 -17.76 -10.45 18.72
C ARG A 211 -17.85 -9.61 17.44
N PHE A 212 -16.71 -9.21 16.90
CA PHE A 212 -16.62 -8.54 15.61
C PHE A 212 -16.13 -9.53 14.55
N PRO A 213 -16.72 -9.58 13.35
CA PRO A 213 -16.30 -10.51 12.30
C PRO A 213 -14.94 -10.14 11.70
N ASN A 214 -14.51 -8.89 11.83
CA ASN A 214 -13.16 -8.39 11.58
C ASN A 214 -12.99 -7.04 12.31
N PRO A 215 -11.76 -6.55 12.55
CA PRO A 215 -11.56 -5.36 13.38
C PRO A 215 -11.84 -4.05 12.63
N PHE A 216 -12.29 -4.07 11.37
CA PHE A 216 -12.44 -2.87 10.55
C PHE A 216 -13.89 -2.38 10.52
N GLY A 217 -14.08 -1.10 10.83
CA GLY A 217 -15.40 -0.46 10.76
C GLY A 217 -15.35 0.98 10.30
N LEU A 218 -16.51 1.47 9.85
CA LEU A 218 -16.64 2.88 9.49
C LEU A 218 -16.88 3.73 10.75
N SER A 219 -16.13 4.82 10.90
CA SER A 219 -16.37 5.82 11.94
C SER A 219 -17.68 6.57 11.71
N SER A 220 -18.29 7.10 12.78
CA SER A 220 -19.33 8.13 12.71
C SER A 220 -18.76 9.38 12.02
N ALA A 221 -19.05 9.53 10.71
CA ALA A 221 -18.34 10.45 9.82
C ALA A 221 -19.05 10.56 8.44
N PRO A 222 -18.53 11.33 7.46
CA PRO A 222 -19.13 11.40 6.12
C PRO A 222 -19.39 10.03 5.45
N PRO A 223 -18.51 9.01 5.56
CA PRO A 223 -18.78 7.66 5.05
C PRO A 223 -19.99 6.94 5.68
N THR A 224 -20.60 7.47 6.75
CA THR A 224 -21.81 6.91 7.37
C THR A 224 -22.98 7.90 7.37
N THR A 225 -23.02 8.82 6.41
CA THR A 225 -24.06 9.87 6.30
C THR A 225 -25.48 9.33 6.07
N THR A 226 -25.65 8.14 5.50
CA THR A 226 -26.96 7.56 5.18
C THR A 226 -27.02 6.05 5.43
N ALA A 227 -28.23 5.51 5.58
CA ALA A 227 -28.51 4.07 5.66
C ALA A 227 -27.95 3.29 4.46
N ALA A 228 -28.16 3.81 3.24
CA ALA A 228 -27.69 3.16 2.02
C ALA A 228 -26.15 3.08 1.94
N MET A 229 -25.45 4.05 2.52
CA MET A 229 -23.98 4.02 2.63
C MET A 229 -23.52 2.93 3.61
N CYS A 230 -24.14 2.84 4.77
CA CYS A 230 -23.85 1.81 5.77
C CYS A 230 -24.11 0.40 5.22
N ARG A 231 -25.22 0.21 4.51
CA ARG A 231 -25.56 -1.06 3.83
C ARG A 231 -24.47 -1.47 2.83
N ARG A 232 -24.11 -0.57 1.91
CA ARG A 232 -23.06 -0.86 0.92
C ARG A 232 -21.72 -1.16 1.56
N ALA A 233 -21.39 -0.53 2.68
CA ALA A 233 -20.18 -0.89 3.43
C ALA A 233 -20.23 -2.35 3.93
N PHE A 234 -21.35 -2.81 4.47
CA PHE A 234 -21.49 -4.22 4.86
C PHE A 234 -21.41 -5.18 3.67
N GLU A 235 -22.01 -4.83 2.54
CA GLU A 235 -21.89 -5.60 1.28
C GLU A 235 -20.44 -5.69 0.80
N GLN A 236 -19.63 -4.66 1.02
CA GLN A 236 -18.19 -4.66 0.73
C GLN A 236 -17.34 -5.42 1.78
N GLY A 237 -17.92 -5.90 2.87
CA GLY A 237 -17.23 -6.75 3.85
C GLY A 237 -16.75 -6.06 5.13
N TRP A 238 -17.12 -4.79 5.37
CA TRP A 238 -16.85 -4.11 6.64
C TRP A 238 -17.43 -4.90 7.82
N GLY A 239 -16.68 -4.94 8.93
CA GLY A 239 -17.07 -5.73 10.10
C GLY A 239 -18.09 -5.02 10.98
N PHE A 240 -18.00 -3.69 11.04
CA PHE A 240 -18.93 -2.86 11.80
C PHE A 240 -19.12 -1.47 11.17
N VAL A 241 -20.19 -0.79 11.55
CA VAL A 241 -20.38 0.63 11.24
C VAL A 241 -20.80 1.39 12.48
N VAL A 242 -20.28 2.61 12.61
CA VAL A 242 -20.80 3.58 13.56
C VAL A 242 -21.61 4.61 12.77
N VAL A 243 -22.92 4.63 12.98
CA VAL A 243 -23.80 5.57 12.26
C VAL A 243 -23.43 7.01 12.61
N LYS A 244 -23.66 7.95 11.69
CA LYS A 244 -23.37 9.37 11.93
C LYS A 244 -24.08 9.83 13.20
N THR A 245 -23.35 10.53 14.06
CA THR A 245 -23.85 11.02 15.35
C THR A 245 -25.17 11.75 15.16
N PHE A 246 -26.19 11.39 15.93
CA PHE A 246 -27.49 12.04 15.90
C PHE A 246 -27.94 12.48 17.30
N CYS A 247 -28.91 13.38 17.35
CA CYS A 247 -29.43 14.00 18.57
C CYS A 247 -30.96 13.96 18.58
N LEU A 248 -31.57 14.52 19.64
CA LEU A 248 -33.01 14.73 19.71
C LEU A 248 -33.46 15.83 18.73
N ASP A 249 -34.72 15.80 18.32
CA ASP A 249 -35.30 16.77 17.39
C ASP A 249 -35.16 18.24 17.86
N LYS A 250 -35.10 18.46 19.18
CA LYS A 250 -34.89 19.80 19.78
C LYS A 250 -33.47 20.34 19.60
N ASP A 251 -32.50 19.47 19.33
CA ASP A 251 -31.07 19.78 19.22
C ASP A 251 -30.57 19.72 17.76
N MET A 252 -31.50 19.72 16.80
CA MET A 252 -31.22 19.61 15.37
C MET A 252 -30.28 20.72 14.88
N VAL A 253 -29.41 20.34 13.95
CA VAL A 253 -28.39 21.22 13.38
C VAL A 253 -28.57 21.38 11.87
N THR A 254 -27.95 22.44 11.33
CA THR A 254 -27.82 22.67 9.89
C THR A 254 -26.35 22.87 9.57
N ASN A 255 -25.82 22.13 8.60
CA ASN A 255 -24.43 22.25 8.17
C ASN A 255 -24.23 23.48 7.27
N VAL A 256 -23.03 24.05 7.33
CA VAL A 256 -22.58 25.10 6.40
C VAL A 256 -21.88 24.50 5.16
N SER A 257 -21.57 25.33 4.17
CA SER A 257 -20.78 24.93 2.99
C SER A 257 -19.92 26.09 2.47
N PRO A 258 -18.67 25.84 2.02
CA PRO A 258 -17.92 24.57 2.04
C PRO A 258 -17.52 24.16 3.47
N ARG A 259 -17.37 22.85 3.73
CA ARG A 259 -17.14 22.34 5.10
C ARG A 259 -16.16 21.18 5.25
N ILE A 260 -15.68 20.58 4.16
CA ILE A 260 -14.63 19.56 4.17
C ILE A 260 -13.61 19.95 3.12
N VAL A 261 -12.34 20.00 3.50
CA VAL A 261 -11.25 20.42 2.62
C VAL A 261 -10.06 19.47 2.74
N ARG A 262 -9.26 19.39 1.68
CA ARG A 262 -7.97 18.69 1.69
C ARG A 262 -7.01 19.27 2.74
N GLY A 263 -6.11 18.43 3.24
CA GLY A 263 -5.01 18.85 4.10
C GLY A 263 -3.87 19.52 3.34
N THR A 264 -3.11 20.38 4.01
CA THR A 264 -1.85 20.98 3.52
C THR A 264 -0.63 20.39 4.22
N THR A 265 -0.83 19.38 5.07
CA THR A 265 0.18 18.74 5.92
C THR A 265 1.29 18.04 5.16
N SER A 266 1.05 17.69 3.89
CA SER A 266 2.02 17.05 2.98
C SER A 266 2.28 17.91 1.74
N GLY A 267 2.23 19.24 1.89
CA GLY A 267 2.37 20.20 0.80
C GLY A 267 1.13 20.31 -0.09
N TYR A 268 1.31 20.87 -1.28
CA TYR A 268 0.25 21.13 -2.27
C TYR A 268 0.04 19.95 -3.23
N ASN A 269 0.01 18.73 -2.70
CA ASN A 269 -0.18 17.51 -3.47
C ASN A 269 -1.67 17.16 -3.61
N TYR A 270 -2.22 17.24 -4.82
CA TYR A 270 -3.63 16.96 -5.13
C TYR A 270 -3.85 15.51 -5.58
N GLY A 271 -5.10 15.04 -5.54
CA GLY A 271 -5.46 13.68 -5.97
C GLY A 271 -5.43 12.65 -4.83
N PRO A 272 -5.04 11.39 -5.09
CA PRO A 272 -5.06 10.33 -4.08
C PRO A 272 -4.06 10.60 -2.94
N ASN A 273 -4.16 9.80 -1.87
CA ASN A 273 -3.24 9.83 -0.74
C ASN A 273 -3.16 11.18 -0.01
N GLN A 274 -4.30 11.83 0.22
CA GLN A 274 -4.33 13.01 1.07
C GLN A 274 -3.96 12.65 2.50
N GLY A 275 -2.87 13.24 2.99
CA GLY A 275 -2.39 12.98 4.35
C GLY A 275 -3.33 13.49 5.44
N ALA A 276 -4.17 14.46 5.12
CA ALA A 276 -5.19 14.94 6.01
C ALA A 276 -6.42 15.47 5.27
N PHE A 277 -7.52 15.59 6.02
CA PHE A 277 -8.65 16.45 5.68
C PHE A 277 -8.97 17.32 6.90
N LEU A 278 -9.46 18.54 6.68
CA LEU A 278 -10.10 19.34 7.71
C LEU A 278 -11.59 19.42 7.45
N ASN A 279 -12.39 19.29 8.50
CA ASN A 279 -13.83 19.51 8.42
C ASN A 279 -14.33 20.48 9.49
N ILE A 280 -15.37 21.23 9.14
CA ILE A 280 -16.24 22.01 10.05
C ILE A 280 -17.67 21.47 9.98
N GLU A 281 -17.81 20.15 9.78
CA GLU A 281 -19.10 19.46 9.67
C GLU A 281 -19.66 19.09 11.05
N LEU A 282 -20.92 19.39 11.31
CA LEU A 282 -21.59 19.07 12.57
C LEU A 282 -22.01 17.58 12.63
N ILE A 283 -22.93 17.29 13.54
CA ILE A 283 -23.62 15.99 13.62
C ILE A 283 -24.57 15.79 12.43
N SER A 284 -25.30 14.67 12.41
CA SER A 284 -26.30 14.35 11.39
C SER A 284 -27.40 15.42 11.32
N GLU A 285 -27.73 15.85 10.09
CA GLU A 285 -28.93 16.66 9.79
C GLU A 285 -30.21 15.80 9.66
N LYS A 286 -30.11 14.48 9.82
CA LYS A 286 -31.24 13.55 9.88
C LYS A 286 -31.66 13.34 11.33
N ARG A 287 -32.98 13.29 11.54
CA ARG A 287 -33.65 13.08 12.83
C ARG A 287 -33.31 11.72 13.45
N ALA A 288 -33.51 11.60 14.76
CA ALA A 288 -33.28 10.35 15.49
C ALA A 288 -34.08 9.17 14.93
N ASP A 289 -35.36 9.38 14.58
CA ASP A 289 -36.24 8.33 14.04
C ASP A 289 -35.71 7.70 12.75
N TYR A 290 -35.05 8.49 11.91
CA TYR A 290 -34.36 7.96 10.72
C TYR A 290 -33.28 6.96 11.11
N TRP A 291 -32.49 7.27 12.13
CA TRP A 291 -31.39 6.42 12.58
C TRP A 291 -31.88 5.21 13.36
N TYR A 292 -32.91 5.34 14.19
CA TYR A 292 -33.57 4.20 14.83
C TYR A 292 -34.08 3.19 13.80
N LYS A 293 -34.79 3.68 12.77
CA LYS A 293 -35.22 2.84 11.65
C LYS A 293 -34.04 2.22 10.90
N THR A 294 -33.01 3.01 10.62
CA THR A 294 -31.79 2.54 9.92
C THR A 294 -31.09 1.42 10.68
N ILE A 295 -30.93 1.56 12.00
CA ILE A 295 -30.30 0.54 12.85
C ILE A 295 -31.10 -0.76 12.78
N ALA A 296 -32.44 -0.69 12.92
CA ALA A 296 -33.31 -1.85 12.84
C ALA A 296 -33.22 -2.57 11.48
N GLU A 297 -33.21 -1.81 10.38
CA GLU A 297 -33.07 -2.36 9.03
C GLU A 297 -31.69 -3.00 8.80
N LEU A 298 -30.61 -2.35 9.23
CA LEU A 298 -29.26 -2.89 9.09
C LEU A 298 -29.08 -4.18 9.90
N LYS A 299 -29.60 -4.24 11.13
CA LYS A 299 -29.50 -5.44 11.96
C LYS A 299 -30.37 -6.59 11.48
N LYS A 300 -31.53 -6.29 10.91
CA LYS A 300 -32.37 -7.30 10.26
C LYS A 300 -31.65 -7.96 9.09
N ASP A 301 -31.01 -7.15 8.25
CA ASP A 301 -30.42 -7.64 7.00
C ASP A 301 -28.98 -8.15 7.17
N PHE A 302 -28.28 -7.70 8.21
CA PHE A 302 -26.90 -8.06 8.53
C PHE A 302 -26.74 -8.42 10.03
N PRO A 303 -27.32 -9.54 10.49
CA PRO A 303 -27.36 -9.90 11.91
C PRO A 303 -25.96 -10.07 12.53
N ASP A 304 -25.00 -10.61 11.76
CA ASP A 304 -23.62 -10.88 12.21
C ASP A 304 -22.70 -9.64 12.13
N LYS A 305 -23.21 -8.52 11.62
CA LYS A 305 -22.46 -7.26 11.53
C LYS A 305 -22.78 -6.36 12.70
N ILE A 306 -21.77 -5.67 13.22
CA ILE A 306 -21.94 -4.80 14.39
C ILE A 306 -22.40 -3.40 13.94
N VAL A 307 -23.48 -2.91 14.54
CA VAL A 307 -24.00 -1.54 14.34
C VAL A 307 -23.92 -0.78 15.67
N ILE A 308 -23.11 0.28 15.68
CA ILE A 308 -22.92 1.14 16.86
C ILE A 308 -23.68 2.45 16.65
N ALA A 309 -24.59 2.77 17.59
CA ALA A 309 -25.34 4.03 17.56
C ALA A 309 -24.52 5.17 18.18
N SER A 310 -24.04 6.10 17.34
CA SER A 310 -23.39 7.31 17.84
C SER A 310 -24.44 8.36 18.19
N ILE A 311 -24.49 8.77 19.46
CA ILE A 311 -25.48 9.73 19.97
C ILE A 311 -24.81 10.88 20.71
N MET A 312 -25.50 12.01 20.77
CA MET A 312 -25.05 13.19 21.48
C MET A 312 -26.22 14.01 22.02
N CYS A 313 -26.16 14.36 23.30
CA CYS A 313 -27.09 15.25 23.98
C CYS A 313 -26.32 16.31 24.79
N PRO A 314 -27.00 17.40 25.22
CA PRO A 314 -26.50 18.31 26.26
C PRO A 314 -26.22 17.58 27.59
N ASP A 315 -25.72 18.31 28.59
CA ASP A 315 -25.58 17.82 29.97
C ASP A 315 -26.95 17.66 30.67
N SER A 316 -27.73 16.69 30.20
CA SER A 316 -29.12 16.44 30.61
C SER A 316 -29.36 14.95 30.76
N GLU A 317 -29.49 14.50 32.00
CA GLU A 317 -29.73 13.08 32.31
C GLU A 317 -30.97 12.53 31.60
N ALA A 318 -32.05 13.32 31.55
CA ALA A 318 -33.30 12.93 30.92
C ALA A 318 -33.13 12.66 29.42
N ASP A 319 -32.34 13.47 28.72
CA ASP A 319 -32.14 13.33 27.27
C ASP A 319 -31.29 12.09 26.95
N TRP A 320 -30.20 11.89 27.70
CA TRP A 320 -29.36 10.69 27.56
C TRP A 320 -30.14 9.40 27.89
N LYS A 321 -31.00 9.45 28.92
CA LYS A 321 -31.88 8.32 29.30
C LYS A 321 -33.08 8.13 28.37
N ASP A 322 -33.39 9.09 27.51
CA ASP A 322 -34.39 8.93 26.44
C ASP A 322 -33.78 8.31 25.18
N MET A 323 -32.64 8.84 24.71
CA MET A 323 -32.04 8.41 23.44
C MET A 323 -31.40 7.02 23.49
N ALA A 324 -30.58 6.74 24.50
CA ALA A 324 -29.78 5.51 24.51
C ALA A 324 -30.65 4.23 24.54
N PRO A 325 -31.72 4.13 25.37
CA PRO A 325 -32.61 2.97 25.33
C PRO A 325 -33.39 2.83 24.02
N LYS A 326 -33.73 3.93 23.33
CA LYS A 326 -34.38 3.87 22.01
C LYS A 326 -33.42 3.35 20.94
N ALA A 327 -32.15 3.76 20.98
CA ALA A 327 -31.11 3.22 20.10
C ALA A 327 -30.88 1.72 20.33
N GLU A 328 -30.77 1.29 21.60
CA GLU A 328 -30.67 -0.13 21.97
C GLU A 328 -31.91 -0.92 21.51
N LYS A 329 -33.12 -0.42 21.78
CA LYS A 329 -34.39 -1.05 21.35
C LYS A 329 -34.49 -1.18 19.83
N SER A 330 -33.84 -0.29 19.08
CA SER A 330 -33.76 -0.37 17.62
C SER A 330 -32.82 -1.47 17.12
N GLY A 331 -32.06 -2.10 18.02
CA GLY A 331 -31.17 -3.23 17.74
C GLY A 331 -29.68 -2.87 17.75
N ALA A 332 -29.28 -1.66 18.14
CA ALA A 332 -27.86 -1.29 18.18
C ALA A 332 -27.07 -2.26 19.09
N ASP A 333 -25.97 -2.81 18.60
CA ASP A 333 -25.14 -3.75 19.36
C ASP A 333 -24.29 -3.04 20.43
N ALA A 334 -24.09 -1.73 20.26
CA ALA A 334 -23.39 -0.87 21.20
C ALA A 334 -23.81 0.60 21.02
N ILE A 335 -23.54 1.42 22.02
CA ILE A 335 -23.74 2.87 21.99
C ILE A 335 -22.38 3.57 22.00
N GLU A 336 -22.19 4.55 21.11
CA GLU A 336 -21.04 5.47 21.15
C GLU A 336 -21.48 6.85 21.62
N LEU A 337 -20.91 7.35 22.71
CA LEU A 337 -21.16 8.70 23.21
C LEU A 337 -20.17 9.65 22.54
N ASN A 338 -20.66 10.51 21.63
CA ASN A 338 -19.82 11.51 21.01
C ASN A 338 -19.70 12.74 21.92
N LEU A 339 -18.76 12.67 22.86
CA LEU A 339 -18.42 13.78 23.75
C LEU A 339 -17.23 14.60 23.21
N SER A 340 -16.92 14.52 21.91
CA SER A 340 -15.63 14.99 21.39
C SER A 340 -15.71 15.86 20.14
N CYS A 341 -16.91 16.19 19.65
CA CYS A 341 -17.06 17.10 18.52
C CYS A 341 -16.36 18.44 18.80
N PRO A 342 -15.28 18.80 18.08
CA PRO A 342 -14.40 19.91 18.46
C PRO A 342 -14.90 21.27 17.96
N HIS A 343 -15.97 21.32 17.17
CA HIS A 343 -16.46 22.54 16.52
C HIS A 343 -17.99 22.61 16.52
N GLY A 344 -18.53 23.82 16.68
CA GLY A 344 -19.95 24.15 16.65
C GLY A 344 -20.81 23.62 17.81
N MET A 345 -20.56 22.39 18.28
CA MET A 345 -21.37 21.78 19.34
C MET A 345 -20.99 22.26 20.76
N GLY A 346 -19.73 22.65 20.96
CA GLY A 346 -19.25 23.17 22.24
C GLY A 346 -19.98 24.44 22.68
N GLU A 347 -20.30 25.31 21.72
CA GLU A 347 -21.07 26.55 21.95
C GLU A 347 -22.52 26.26 22.40
N SER A 348 -23.01 25.06 22.14
CA SER A 348 -24.31 24.57 22.59
C SER A 348 -24.22 23.71 23.87
N GLY A 349 -23.08 23.74 24.57
CA GLY A 349 -22.85 22.94 25.79
C GLY A 349 -22.69 21.43 25.54
N MET A 350 -22.41 21.02 24.30
CA MET A 350 -22.31 19.62 23.86
C MET A 350 -20.91 19.27 23.35
N GLY A 351 -20.64 17.98 23.13
CA GLY A 351 -19.38 17.51 22.56
C GLY A 351 -18.19 17.88 23.44
N LEU A 352 -17.22 18.62 22.88
CA LEU A 352 -15.97 19.00 23.55
C LEU A 352 -16.18 19.68 24.91
N ALA A 353 -17.27 20.45 25.07
CA ALA A 353 -17.60 21.10 26.34
C ALA A 353 -17.78 20.11 27.51
N ILE A 354 -18.23 18.89 27.22
CA ILE A 354 -18.33 17.78 28.17
C ILE A 354 -17.04 16.97 28.18
N GLY A 355 -16.51 16.62 27.00
CA GLY A 355 -15.40 15.67 26.84
C GLY A 355 -14.04 16.09 27.41
N GLN A 356 -13.88 17.36 27.77
CA GLN A 356 -12.66 17.88 28.41
C GLN A 356 -12.72 17.86 29.94
N VAL A 357 -13.90 17.60 30.53
CA VAL A 357 -14.13 17.66 31.98
C VAL A 357 -14.37 16.25 32.54
N PRO A 358 -13.40 15.65 33.26
CA PRO A 358 -13.51 14.27 33.75
C PRO A 358 -14.80 13.99 34.53
N GLU A 359 -15.26 14.92 35.36
CA GLU A 359 -16.45 14.77 36.19
C GLU A 359 -17.72 14.66 35.34
N LEU A 360 -17.84 15.49 34.30
CA LEU A 360 -18.97 15.45 33.38
C LEU A 360 -18.94 14.18 32.53
N VAL A 361 -17.76 13.77 32.06
CA VAL A 361 -17.59 12.52 31.31
C VAL A 361 -17.99 11.31 32.16
N GLN A 362 -17.53 11.23 33.41
CA GLN A 362 -17.91 10.16 34.33
C GLN A 362 -19.42 10.14 34.54
N LYS A 363 -20.02 11.31 34.76
CA LYS A 363 -21.46 11.48 35.00
C LYS A 363 -22.29 11.00 33.80
N VAL A 364 -21.99 11.47 32.60
CA VAL A 364 -22.71 11.06 31.37
C VAL A 364 -22.49 9.58 31.05
N SER A 365 -21.26 9.09 31.20
CA SER A 365 -20.94 7.67 31.03
C SER A 365 -21.78 6.81 31.96
N LYS A 366 -21.95 7.24 33.22
CA LYS A 366 -22.80 6.57 34.21
C LYS A 366 -24.27 6.60 33.79
N TRP A 367 -24.82 7.75 33.44
CA TRP A 367 -26.24 7.86 33.05
C TRP A 367 -26.61 6.91 31.92
N VAL A 368 -25.75 6.79 30.90
CA VAL A 368 -26.02 5.94 29.74
C VAL A 368 -25.72 4.47 30.04
N SER A 369 -24.60 4.15 30.69
CA SER A 369 -24.29 2.76 31.08
C SER A 369 -25.32 2.21 32.07
N GLU A 370 -26.00 3.09 32.83
CA GLU A 370 -27.14 2.79 33.70
C GLU A 370 -28.52 2.86 32.99
N SER A 371 -28.60 3.14 31.70
CA SER A 371 -29.87 3.13 30.96
C SER A 371 -29.99 1.99 29.94
N VAL A 372 -28.86 1.42 29.49
CA VAL A 372 -28.83 0.33 28.50
C VAL A 372 -28.15 -0.95 29.02
N SER A 373 -28.33 -2.07 28.32
CA SER A 373 -27.67 -3.35 28.59
C SER A 373 -26.53 -3.69 27.61
N VAL A 374 -26.54 -3.07 26.42
CA VAL A 374 -25.44 -3.12 25.45
C VAL A 374 -24.22 -2.31 25.90
N PRO A 375 -23.00 -2.64 25.44
CA PRO A 375 -21.80 -1.91 25.81
C PRO A 375 -21.82 -0.46 25.34
N VAL A 376 -21.28 0.42 26.19
CA VAL A 376 -21.14 1.86 25.92
C VAL A 376 -19.68 2.20 25.70
N PHE A 377 -19.38 2.87 24.60
CA PHE A 377 -18.06 3.39 24.26
C PHE A 377 -18.09 4.92 24.25
N VAL A 378 -17.12 5.57 24.88
CA VAL A 378 -17.04 7.04 24.90
C VAL A 378 -15.98 7.51 23.91
N LYS A 379 -16.38 8.33 22.94
CA LYS A 379 -15.44 8.86 21.93
C LYS A 379 -14.69 10.06 22.45
N LEU A 380 -13.37 9.91 22.63
CA LEU A 380 -12.52 10.89 23.28
C LEU A 380 -11.95 11.91 22.29
N THR A 381 -11.89 13.15 22.74
CA THR A 381 -11.21 14.24 22.04
C THR A 381 -9.69 14.14 22.29
N PRO A 382 -8.83 14.37 21.27
CA PRO A 382 -7.40 14.53 21.48
C PRO A 382 -7.02 15.93 22.00
N ASN A 383 -7.98 16.87 22.03
CA ASN A 383 -7.74 18.29 22.32
C ASN A 383 -7.76 18.55 23.83
N ILE A 384 -6.94 17.82 24.57
CA ILE A 384 -6.82 17.86 26.05
C ILE A 384 -5.39 17.57 26.47
N THR A 385 -5.05 17.98 27.69
CA THR A 385 -3.72 17.74 28.26
C THR A 385 -3.50 16.25 28.57
N GLU A 386 -4.36 15.66 29.41
CA GLU A 386 -4.20 14.27 29.86
C GLU A 386 -5.43 13.40 29.54
N ILE A 387 -5.34 12.64 28.45
CA ILE A 387 -6.41 11.76 27.98
C ILE A 387 -6.65 10.55 28.88
N VAL A 388 -5.64 10.16 29.67
CA VAL A 388 -5.72 9.05 30.63
C VAL A 388 -6.72 9.37 31.74
N ASP A 389 -6.81 10.62 32.19
CA ASP A 389 -7.74 11.04 33.23
C ASP A 389 -9.19 10.93 32.76
N ILE A 390 -9.45 11.34 31.52
CA ILE A 390 -10.77 11.19 30.87
C ILE A 390 -11.10 9.70 30.69
N ALA A 391 -10.17 8.88 30.20
CA ALA A 391 -10.40 7.43 30.05
C ALA A 391 -10.66 6.75 31.41
N THR A 392 -10.00 7.20 32.48
CA THR A 392 -10.24 6.72 33.85
C THR A 392 -11.63 7.11 34.34
N ALA A 393 -12.07 8.34 34.06
CA ALA A 393 -13.43 8.81 34.34
C ALA A 393 -14.49 7.99 33.59
N VAL A 394 -14.25 7.68 32.31
CA VAL A 394 -15.12 6.78 31.51
C VAL A 394 -15.26 5.41 32.18
N LYS A 395 -14.13 4.79 32.58
CA LYS A 395 -14.15 3.50 33.28
C LYS A 395 -14.92 3.57 34.60
N ARG A 396 -14.74 4.63 35.39
CA ARG A 396 -15.48 4.84 36.65
C ARG A 396 -16.98 5.05 36.43
N GLY A 397 -17.36 5.61 35.27
CA GLY A 397 -18.75 5.72 34.85
C GLY A 397 -19.38 4.39 34.41
N GLY A 398 -18.63 3.29 34.38
CA GLY A 398 -19.16 1.97 34.03
C GLY A 398 -19.29 1.71 32.53
N ALA A 399 -18.70 2.56 31.68
CA ALA A 399 -18.64 2.32 30.25
C ALA A 399 -17.71 1.15 29.92
N ALA A 400 -18.05 0.40 28.86
CA ALA A 400 -17.30 -0.76 28.41
C ALA A 400 -15.91 -0.39 27.83
N GLY A 401 -15.81 0.80 27.23
CA GLY A 401 -14.59 1.22 26.57
C GLY A 401 -14.60 2.66 26.07
N VAL A 402 -13.61 2.97 25.24
CA VAL A 402 -13.39 4.28 24.63
C VAL A 402 -13.14 4.16 23.13
N THR A 403 -13.59 5.15 22.36
CA THR A 403 -13.13 5.36 20.97
C THR A 403 -12.05 6.45 20.97
N VAL A 404 -10.87 6.16 20.43
CA VAL A 404 -9.67 6.99 20.59
C VAL A 404 -8.95 7.12 19.24
N ILE A 405 -8.93 8.27 18.57
CA ILE A 405 -9.37 9.62 18.94
C ILE A 405 -10.42 10.17 17.95
N ASN A 406 -11.13 11.23 18.35
CA ASN A 406 -11.78 12.14 17.42
C ASN A 406 -10.75 13.05 16.72
N THR A 407 -11.20 14.00 15.92
CA THR A 407 -10.37 14.90 15.12
C THR A 407 -9.59 15.91 15.98
N VAL A 408 -8.41 16.32 15.46
CA VAL A 408 -7.52 17.29 16.11
C VAL A 408 -7.92 18.70 15.67
N GLN A 409 -8.24 19.58 16.61
CA GLN A 409 -8.69 20.94 16.30
C GLN A 409 -7.55 21.76 15.67
N THR A 410 -7.80 22.40 14.53
CA THR A 410 -6.80 23.19 13.82
C THR A 410 -7.42 24.17 12.81
N LEU A 411 -6.56 24.95 12.14
CA LEU A 411 -6.85 25.78 10.98
C LEU A 411 -5.96 25.31 9.81
N MET A 412 -6.55 24.89 8.69
CA MET A 412 -5.80 24.16 7.66
C MET A 412 -5.02 25.06 6.69
N LEU A 413 -5.63 26.15 6.23
CA LEU A 413 -5.04 27.00 5.20
C LEU A 413 -5.58 28.42 5.30
N LEU A 414 -4.64 29.37 5.21
CA LEU A 414 -4.90 30.76 4.85
C LEU A 414 -4.29 31.01 3.47
N LYS A 415 -5.02 31.72 2.61
CA LYS A 415 -4.52 32.19 1.32
C LYS A 415 -3.63 33.41 1.50
N ALA A 416 -2.95 33.82 0.43
CA ALA A 416 -2.08 34.99 0.43
C ALA A 416 -2.81 36.31 0.78
N ASP A 417 -4.12 36.39 0.51
CA ASP A 417 -4.97 37.54 0.88
C ASP A 417 -5.50 37.49 2.32
N GLY A 418 -5.10 36.48 3.10
CA GLY A 418 -5.55 36.27 4.48
C GLY A 418 -6.88 35.50 4.60
N THR A 419 -7.56 35.19 3.49
CA THR A 419 -8.82 34.41 3.55
C THR A 419 -8.56 32.94 3.84
N ALA A 420 -9.41 32.33 4.67
CA ALA A 420 -9.25 30.93 5.05
C ALA A 420 -9.78 29.95 3.98
N TRP A 421 -9.42 28.68 4.13
CA TRP A 421 -10.06 27.58 3.41
C TRP A 421 -10.34 26.41 4.35
N PRO A 422 -11.62 26.02 4.58
CA PRO A 422 -12.83 26.54 3.94
C PRO A 422 -13.19 27.97 4.35
N ALA A 423 -13.85 28.70 3.44
CA ALA A 423 -14.42 30.03 3.66
C ALA A 423 -15.91 30.02 3.32
N VAL A 424 -16.75 30.46 4.26
CA VAL A 424 -18.22 30.37 4.22
C VAL A 424 -18.84 31.76 4.10
N GLY A 425 -19.84 31.89 3.23
CA GLY A 425 -20.59 33.13 2.99
C GLY A 425 -19.79 34.23 2.28
N ASP A 426 -20.44 35.37 2.04
CA ASP A 426 -19.84 36.51 1.32
C ASP A 426 -18.64 37.12 2.07
N GLU A 427 -18.71 37.10 3.41
CA GLU A 427 -17.63 37.53 4.30
C GLU A 427 -16.46 36.53 4.37
N LYS A 428 -16.56 35.36 3.72
CA LYS A 428 -15.51 34.32 3.68
C LYS A 428 -15.02 33.89 5.06
N ARG A 429 -15.94 33.78 6.02
CA ARG A 429 -15.63 33.43 7.42
C ARG A 429 -15.25 31.95 7.54
N THR A 430 -14.53 31.61 8.60
CA THR A 430 -14.26 30.23 8.98
C THR A 430 -14.30 30.08 10.49
N THR A 431 -14.23 28.83 10.97
CA THR A 431 -14.01 28.48 12.37
C THR A 431 -12.93 27.39 12.44
N TYR A 432 -12.41 27.11 13.63
CA TYR A 432 -11.50 25.98 13.82
C TYR A 432 -12.23 24.67 13.47
N GLY A 433 -11.58 23.84 12.67
CA GLY A 433 -12.11 22.56 12.24
C GLY A 433 -11.36 21.38 12.82
N GLY A 434 -11.92 20.19 12.64
CA GLY A 434 -11.29 18.94 12.98
C GLY A 434 -10.42 18.40 11.85
N MET A 435 -9.11 18.28 12.07
CA MET A 435 -8.20 17.54 11.22
C MET A 435 -8.32 16.03 11.46
N SER A 436 -8.35 15.29 10.35
CA SER A 436 -8.38 13.82 10.29
C SER A 436 -7.31 13.32 9.30
N GLY A 437 -7.19 12.01 9.12
CA GLY A 437 -6.23 11.40 8.19
C GLY A 437 -4.94 10.92 8.87
N ASN A 438 -4.00 10.42 8.08
CA ASN A 438 -2.75 9.85 8.60
C ASN A 438 -1.88 10.86 9.35
N ALA A 439 -2.04 12.17 9.10
CA ALA A 439 -1.42 13.23 9.88
C ALA A 439 -1.80 13.19 11.37
N THR A 440 -2.94 12.58 11.72
CA THR A 440 -3.39 12.42 13.12
C THR A 440 -2.94 11.10 13.76
N ARG A 441 -2.37 10.17 12.98
CA ARG A 441 -1.97 8.83 13.45
C ARG A 441 -1.00 8.87 14.64
N PRO A 442 0.05 9.71 14.65
CA PRO A 442 0.98 9.74 15.79
C PRO A 442 0.27 10.13 17.11
N MET A 443 -0.69 11.07 17.05
CA MET A 443 -1.49 11.48 18.20
C MET A 443 -2.42 10.36 18.67
N ALA A 444 -3.04 9.63 17.73
CA ALA A 444 -3.88 8.49 18.02
C ALA A 444 -3.08 7.35 18.69
N LEU A 445 -1.92 6.96 18.12
CA LEU A 445 -1.06 5.91 18.68
C LEU A 445 -0.54 6.27 20.08
N ARG A 446 -0.16 7.53 20.32
CA ARG A 446 0.20 8.02 21.66
C ARG A 446 -0.98 7.82 22.63
N ALA A 447 -2.17 8.31 22.26
CA ALA A 447 -3.34 8.25 23.13
C ALA A 447 -3.74 6.81 23.47
N ILE A 448 -3.82 5.94 22.45
CA ILE A 448 -4.18 4.53 22.61
C ILE A 448 -3.18 3.81 23.51
N SER A 449 -1.87 3.95 23.24
CA SER A 449 -0.84 3.29 24.05
C SER A 449 -0.78 3.81 25.49
N ALA A 450 -0.99 5.12 25.70
CA ALA A 450 -1.07 5.69 27.03
C ALA A 450 -2.26 5.12 27.83
N ILE A 451 -3.44 5.04 27.22
CA ILE A 451 -4.63 4.43 27.86
C ILE A 451 -4.41 2.94 28.09
N GLY A 452 -3.89 2.21 27.11
CA GLY A 452 -3.59 0.78 27.22
C GLY A 452 -2.63 0.46 28.36
N ASN A 453 -1.62 1.31 28.61
CA ASN A 453 -0.68 1.17 29.71
C ASN A 453 -1.24 1.59 31.08
N LYS A 454 -2.08 2.64 31.13
CA LYS A 454 -2.50 3.27 32.40
C LYS A 454 -3.90 2.87 32.86
N VAL A 455 -4.76 2.37 31.98
CA VAL A 455 -6.15 2.01 32.27
C VAL A 455 -6.43 0.57 31.76
N PRO A 456 -5.73 -0.44 32.29
CA PRO A 456 -5.87 -1.81 31.82
C PRO A 456 -7.31 -2.33 31.95
N GLY A 457 -7.73 -3.15 31.00
CA GLY A 457 -9.07 -3.74 30.96
C GLY A 457 -10.18 -2.82 30.45
N LEU A 458 -9.88 -1.57 30.07
CA LEU A 458 -10.80 -0.72 29.33
C LEU A 458 -10.64 -1.01 27.83
N ALA A 459 -11.73 -1.39 27.15
CA ALA A 459 -11.68 -1.67 25.71
C ALA A 459 -11.39 -0.38 24.91
N ILE A 460 -10.61 -0.49 23.84
CA ILE A 460 -10.24 0.66 22.99
C ILE A 460 -10.62 0.40 21.54
N LEU A 461 -11.47 1.25 20.97
CA LEU A 461 -11.74 1.36 19.54
C LEU A 461 -10.80 2.43 18.96
N GLY A 462 -9.79 2.02 18.19
CA GLY A 462 -8.82 2.93 17.60
C GLY A 462 -9.38 3.72 16.42
N CYS A 463 -9.09 5.01 16.34
CA CYS A 463 -9.53 5.91 15.27
C CYS A 463 -8.48 7.01 15.06
N GLY A 464 -8.25 7.43 13.81
CA GLY A 464 -7.33 8.52 13.48
C GLY A 464 -6.18 8.08 12.57
N GLY A 465 -6.45 8.00 11.27
CA GLY A 465 -5.41 7.73 10.27
C GLY A 465 -5.07 6.25 10.05
N VAL A 466 -6.02 5.34 10.25
CA VAL A 466 -5.93 3.95 9.77
C VAL A 466 -6.20 3.94 8.26
N ASP A 467 -5.21 3.56 7.46
CA ASP A 467 -5.27 3.57 5.98
C ASP A 467 -4.64 2.34 5.30
N SER A 468 -4.24 1.33 6.08
CA SER A 468 -3.71 0.05 5.57
C SER A 468 -3.78 -1.04 6.64
N GLY A 469 -3.54 -2.30 6.25
CA GLY A 469 -3.36 -3.40 7.20
C GLY A 469 -2.13 -3.25 8.11
N ASP A 470 -1.04 -2.63 7.63
CA ASP A 470 0.13 -2.32 8.46
C ASP A 470 -0.19 -1.27 9.53
N ALA A 471 -0.89 -0.19 9.14
CA ALA A 471 -1.35 0.80 10.10
C ALA A 471 -2.31 0.15 11.11
N ALA A 472 -3.21 -0.71 10.65
CA ALA A 472 -4.12 -1.45 11.53
C ALA A 472 -3.38 -2.29 12.59
N LEU A 473 -2.36 -3.03 12.17
CA LEU A 473 -1.52 -3.81 13.08
C LEU A 473 -0.80 -2.92 14.10
N GLN A 474 -0.36 -1.71 13.73
CA GLN A 474 0.22 -0.75 14.69
C GLN A 474 -0.78 -0.35 15.78
N PHE A 475 -2.04 -0.07 15.43
CA PHE A 475 -3.08 0.26 16.41
C PHE A 475 -3.39 -0.92 17.33
N LEU A 476 -3.47 -2.13 16.78
CA LEU A 476 -3.65 -3.36 17.57
C LEU A 476 -2.49 -3.54 18.55
N HIS A 477 -1.24 -3.48 18.08
CA HIS A 477 -0.06 -3.54 18.93
C HIS A 477 -0.02 -2.44 20.00
N ALA A 478 -0.56 -1.25 19.70
CA ALA A 478 -0.67 -0.15 20.66
C ALA A 478 -1.76 -0.35 21.72
N GLY A 479 -2.69 -1.29 21.52
CA GLY A 479 -3.72 -1.66 22.50
C GLY A 479 -5.16 -1.51 22.04
N ALA A 480 -5.42 -1.09 20.80
CA ALA A 480 -6.78 -1.09 20.25
C ALA A 480 -7.28 -2.52 19.98
N SER A 481 -8.59 -2.74 20.08
CA SER A 481 -9.25 -4.02 19.79
C SER A 481 -10.01 -4.03 18.47
N ALA A 482 -10.52 -2.87 18.04
CA ALA A 482 -11.09 -2.67 16.70
C ALA A 482 -10.81 -1.25 16.23
N LEU A 483 -11.03 -0.98 14.94
CA LEU A 483 -10.49 0.16 14.21
C LEU A 483 -11.58 0.86 13.41
N GLN A 484 -11.83 2.13 13.72
CA GLN A 484 -12.72 3.00 12.96
C GLN A 484 -11.96 3.75 11.87
N VAL A 485 -12.51 3.74 10.66
CA VAL A 485 -11.93 4.34 9.45
C VAL A 485 -12.86 5.41 8.89
N CYS A 486 -12.28 6.54 8.47
CA CYS A 486 -12.99 7.61 7.77
C CYS A 486 -12.18 8.11 6.57
N SER A 487 -11.04 8.75 6.84
CA SER A 487 -10.29 9.49 5.82
C SER A 487 -9.73 8.61 4.71
N ALA A 488 -9.42 7.33 4.97
CA ALA A 488 -9.00 6.40 3.93
C ALA A 488 -10.14 6.14 2.93
N VAL A 489 -11.38 6.00 3.41
CA VAL A 489 -12.57 5.89 2.55
C VAL A 489 -12.86 7.20 1.82
N GLN A 490 -12.64 8.36 2.46
CA GLN A 490 -12.78 9.66 1.78
C GLN A 490 -11.74 9.87 0.67
N ASN A 491 -10.54 9.30 0.82
CA ASN A 491 -9.52 9.29 -0.23
C ASN A 491 -9.84 8.32 -1.37
N GLN A 492 -10.70 7.33 -1.14
CA GLN A 492 -10.94 6.20 -2.02
C GLN A 492 -12.44 5.85 -2.01
N ASP A 493 -12.79 4.65 -1.55
CA ASP A 493 -14.16 4.12 -1.48
C ASP A 493 -14.24 2.95 -0.48
N TYR A 494 -15.37 2.24 -0.42
CA TYR A 494 -15.59 1.16 0.55
C TYR A 494 -14.80 -0.12 0.27
N THR A 495 -14.28 -0.33 -0.95
CA THR A 495 -13.58 -1.56 -1.33
C THR A 495 -12.23 -1.72 -0.63
N VAL A 496 -11.66 -0.62 -0.09
CA VAL A 496 -10.39 -0.63 0.67
C VAL A 496 -10.37 -1.60 1.85
N VAL A 497 -11.53 -2.00 2.38
CA VAL A 497 -11.58 -3.02 3.43
C VAL A 497 -11.06 -4.38 2.97
N GLN A 498 -11.14 -4.70 1.68
CA GLN A 498 -10.60 -5.95 1.14
C GLN A 498 -9.07 -5.95 1.20
N ASP A 499 -8.43 -4.82 0.88
CA ASP A 499 -6.99 -4.62 1.06
C ASP A 499 -6.60 -4.69 2.54
N PHE A 500 -7.35 -4.03 3.43
CA PHE A 500 -7.05 -4.04 4.86
C PHE A 500 -7.12 -5.45 5.45
N LYS A 501 -8.12 -6.24 5.04
CA LYS A 501 -8.28 -7.62 5.46
C LYS A 501 -7.16 -8.50 4.93
N SER A 502 -6.92 -8.52 3.62
CA SER A 502 -5.88 -9.37 3.03
C SER A 502 -4.48 -9.02 3.57
N SER A 503 -4.22 -7.73 3.77
CA SER A 503 -2.97 -7.25 4.39
C SER A 503 -2.84 -7.71 5.84
N LEU A 504 -3.87 -7.56 6.68
CA LEU A 504 -3.81 -8.01 8.07
C LEU A 504 -3.73 -9.55 8.18
N GLN A 505 -4.45 -10.29 7.33
CA GLN A 505 -4.34 -11.76 7.24
C GLN A 505 -2.90 -12.17 6.91
N THR A 506 -2.29 -11.51 5.92
CA THR A 506 -0.90 -11.77 5.53
C THR A 506 0.06 -11.48 6.68
N LEU A 507 -0.10 -10.35 7.37
CA LEU A 507 0.76 -9.98 8.50
C LEU A 507 0.67 -10.98 9.67
N LEU A 508 -0.54 -11.46 10.00
CA LEU A 508 -0.74 -12.48 11.03
C LEU A 508 -0.21 -13.84 10.59
N TYR A 509 -0.40 -14.20 9.32
CA TYR A 509 0.14 -15.43 8.74
C TYR A 509 1.68 -15.44 8.76
N LEU A 510 2.33 -14.38 8.29
CA LEU A 510 3.80 -14.28 8.23
C LEU A 510 4.45 -14.27 9.62
N LYS A 511 3.77 -13.78 10.66
CA LYS A 511 4.26 -13.90 12.05
C LYS A 511 4.32 -15.34 12.52
N ALA A 512 3.36 -16.19 12.12
CA ALA A 512 3.36 -17.62 12.45
C ALA A 512 4.23 -18.45 11.49
N ASN A 513 4.30 -18.02 10.24
CA ASN A 513 4.95 -18.70 9.12
C ASN A 513 5.91 -17.75 8.40
N PRO A 514 7.02 -17.34 9.06
CA PRO A 514 7.93 -16.38 8.46
C PRO A 514 8.65 -16.98 7.25
N PRO A 515 9.07 -16.15 6.28
CA PRO A 515 9.73 -16.64 5.07
C PRO A 515 11.02 -17.44 5.39
N PRO A 516 11.35 -18.48 4.60
CA PRO A 516 12.43 -19.41 4.94
C PRO A 516 13.83 -18.80 4.83
N LYS A 517 13.99 -17.66 4.14
CA LYS A 517 15.26 -16.97 3.98
C LYS A 517 15.21 -15.64 4.74
N ASN A 518 16.11 -15.49 5.70
CA ASN A 518 16.29 -14.31 6.56
C ASN A 518 14.98 -13.80 7.19
N PRO A 519 14.21 -14.67 7.87
CA PRO A 519 12.91 -14.32 8.45
C PRO A 519 12.96 -13.10 9.38
N GLU A 520 14.07 -12.91 10.09
CA GLU A 520 14.31 -11.81 11.02
C GLU A 520 14.50 -10.44 10.36
N LEU A 521 14.78 -10.42 9.06
CA LEU A 521 15.02 -9.19 8.30
C LEU A 521 13.78 -8.70 7.54
N TRP A 522 12.70 -9.49 7.51
CA TRP A 522 11.43 -9.04 6.96
C TRP A 522 10.74 -8.08 7.92
N ASP A 523 10.18 -6.99 7.39
CA ASP A 523 9.30 -6.10 8.14
C ASP A 523 7.87 -6.20 7.59
N GLY A 524 7.04 -6.98 8.28
CA GLY A 524 5.70 -7.32 7.81
C GLY A 524 5.75 -8.05 6.46
N GLN A 525 5.17 -7.42 5.43
CA GLN A 525 5.18 -7.94 4.06
C GLN A 525 6.40 -7.50 3.24
N SER A 526 7.26 -6.64 3.79
CA SER A 526 8.43 -6.11 3.10
C SER A 526 9.60 -7.07 3.25
N ALA A 527 10.07 -7.62 2.13
CA ALA A 527 11.31 -8.38 2.09
C ALA A 527 12.53 -7.47 2.41
N PRO A 528 13.65 -8.05 2.88
CA PRO A 528 14.87 -7.27 3.14
C PRO A 528 15.29 -6.53 1.87
N THR A 529 15.55 -5.23 1.98
CA THR A 529 15.89 -4.39 0.83
C THR A 529 17.15 -4.94 0.15
N PRO A 530 17.06 -5.42 -1.11
CA PRO A 530 18.22 -5.90 -1.83
C PRO A 530 19.11 -4.73 -2.21
N ILE A 531 20.43 -4.94 -2.25
CA ILE A 531 21.35 -3.93 -2.77
C ILE A 531 21.04 -3.71 -4.25
N HIS A 532 20.59 -2.51 -4.61
CA HIS A 532 20.06 -2.23 -5.94
C HIS A 532 20.38 -0.82 -6.45
N GLN A 533 20.27 -0.64 -7.76
CA GLN A 533 20.14 0.67 -8.39
C GLN A 533 18.93 0.66 -9.32
N LYS A 534 18.03 1.63 -9.15
CA LYS A 534 16.74 1.68 -9.86
C LYS A 534 15.93 0.37 -9.73
N GLY A 535 15.97 -0.26 -8.54
CA GLY A 535 15.31 -1.54 -8.27
C GLY A 535 15.99 -2.78 -8.88
N LYS A 536 17.08 -2.63 -9.64
CA LYS A 536 17.84 -3.77 -10.21
C LYS A 536 18.99 -4.16 -9.28
N PRO A 537 19.16 -5.46 -8.94
CA PRO A 537 20.27 -5.91 -8.10
C PRO A 537 21.63 -5.50 -8.64
N VAL A 538 22.54 -5.11 -7.76
CA VAL A 538 23.91 -4.72 -8.13
C VAL A 538 24.95 -5.60 -7.45
N VAL A 539 26.05 -5.85 -8.16
CA VAL A 539 27.27 -6.44 -7.61
C VAL A 539 28.17 -5.30 -7.15
N HIS A 540 28.71 -5.44 -5.94
CA HIS A 540 29.69 -4.52 -5.40
C HIS A 540 30.98 -4.56 -6.24
N LEU A 541 31.45 -3.39 -6.67
CA LEU A 541 32.68 -3.24 -7.43
C LEU A 541 33.50 -2.09 -6.89
N SER A 542 34.81 -2.32 -6.74
CA SER A 542 35.72 -1.34 -6.17
C SER A 542 36.76 -0.82 -7.16
N ALA A 543 37.25 0.40 -6.94
CA ALA A 543 38.36 0.98 -7.71
C ALA A 543 39.70 0.33 -7.29
N ASP A 544 40.54 -0.02 -8.27
CA ASP A 544 41.92 -0.51 -8.05
C ASP A 544 42.10 -1.67 -7.05
N GLY A 545 41.05 -2.48 -6.84
CA GLY A 545 41.08 -3.59 -5.88
C GLY A 545 41.00 -3.16 -4.41
N ASN A 546 40.93 -1.86 -4.12
CA ASN A 546 40.72 -1.35 -2.78
C ASN A 546 39.24 -1.48 -2.41
N LYS A 547 38.91 -2.47 -1.57
CA LYS A 547 37.53 -2.77 -1.15
C LYS A 547 36.79 -1.58 -0.51
N ASP A 548 37.52 -0.60 0.02
CA ASP A 548 36.92 0.56 0.68
C ASP A 548 36.54 1.68 -0.32
N LYS A 549 36.92 1.56 -1.59
CA LYS A 549 36.59 2.53 -2.64
C LYS A 549 35.58 1.97 -3.63
N THR A 550 34.30 2.08 -3.30
CA THR A 550 33.20 1.67 -4.19
C THR A 550 33.18 2.50 -5.46
N LEU A 551 32.97 1.87 -6.62
CA LEU A 551 32.81 2.56 -7.90
C LEU A 551 31.41 3.17 -8.02
N GLY A 552 31.35 4.48 -8.26
CA GLY A 552 30.10 5.19 -8.50
C GLY A 552 29.39 4.80 -9.82
N PHE A 553 28.13 5.21 -9.95
CA PHE A 553 27.25 4.87 -11.08
C PHE A 553 27.20 5.95 -12.18
N PHE A 554 28.14 6.90 -12.19
CA PHE A 554 28.19 7.99 -13.16
C PHE A 554 29.61 8.25 -13.70
N GLY A 555 29.70 8.99 -14.80
CA GLY A 555 30.95 9.47 -15.37
C GLY A 555 31.98 8.36 -15.64
N PRO A 556 33.29 8.59 -15.39
CA PRO A 556 34.33 7.60 -15.63
C PRO A 556 34.20 6.35 -14.75
N TYR A 557 33.60 6.47 -13.55
CA TYR A 557 33.38 5.34 -12.66
C TYR A 557 32.38 4.33 -13.25
N LYS A 558 31.33 4.83 -13.92
CA LYS A 558 30.35 4.00 -14.61
C LYS A 558 31.02 3.18 -15.73
N GLN A 559 31.89 3.79 -16.53
CA GLN A 559 32.62 3.11 -17.60
C GLN A 559 33.51 2.00 -17.04
N GLN A 560 34.30 2.29 -15.99
CA GLN A 560 35.11 1.27 -15.32
C GLN A 560 34.24 0.12 -14.75
N ARG A 561 33.07 0.45 -14.23
CA ARG A 561 32.11 -0.54 -13.72
C ARG A 561 31.60 -1.44 -14.85
N GLU A 562 31.24 -0.87 -15.99
CA GLU A 562 30.80 -1.59 -17.20
C GLU A 562 31.90 -2.51 -17.74
N GLU A 563 33.14 -2.04 -17.81
CA GLU A 563 34.30 -2.85 -18.21
C GLU A 563 34.54 -4.05 -17.29
N LYS A 564 34.45 -3.84 -15.96
CA LYS A 564 34.60 -4.93 -14.98
C LYS A 564 33.47 -5.94 -15.08
N LEU A 565 32.23 -5.47 -15.21
CA LEU A 565 31.07 -6.35 -15.39
C LEU A 565 31.16 -7.13 -16.70
N PHE A 566 31.66 -6.52 -17.77
CA PHE A 566 31.90 -7.20 -19.04
C PHE A 566 32.90 -8.35 -18.87
N LYS A 567 34.06 -8.08 -18.24
CA LYS A 567 35.08 -9.10 -17.95
C LYS A 567 34.50 -10.25 -17.11
N GLU A 568 33.78 -9.93 -16.03
CA GLU A 568 33.18 -10.94 -15.17
C GLU A 568 32.10 -11.78 -15.89
N ARG A 569 31.26 -11.14 -16.72
CA ARG A 569 30.24 -11.85 -17.52
C ARG A 569 30.88 -12.75 -18.58
N LYS A 570 31.99 -12.32 -19.18
CA LYS A 570 32.76 -13.14 -20.14
C LYS A 570 33.32 -14.39 -19.47
N GLU A 571 33.79 -14.29 -18.23
CA GLU A 571 34.37 -15.40 -17.48
C GLU A 571 33.32 -16.32 -16.84
N LYS A 572 32.23 -15.77 -16.27
CA LYS A 572 31.28 -16.48 -15.40
C LYS A 572 29.83 -16.47 -15.89
N GLY A 573 29.57 -15.93 -17.08
CA GLY A 573 28.23 -15.76 -17.63
C GLY A 573 27.58 -17.09 -18.06
N PRO A 574 26.31 -17.06 -18.49
CA PRO A 574 25.58 -18.25 -18.92
C PRO A 574 26.25 -19.00 -20.09
N LEU A 575 27.04 -18.29 -20.91
CA LEU A 575 27.79 -18.83 -22.04
C LEU A 575 29.21 -19.29 -21.65
N SER A 576 29.59 -19.22 -20.37
CA SER A 576 30.86 -19.78 -19.88
C SER A 576 30.79 -21.31 -19.80
N LYS A 577 31.92 -21.98 -20.05
CA LYS A 577 32.00 -23.45 -20.19
C LYS A 577 31.58 -24.23 -18.93
N ASP A 578 31.55 -23.59 -17.75
CA ASP A 578 31.41 -24.26 -16.45
C ASP A 578 29.98 -24.26 -15.86
N LYS A 579 28.96 -23.70 -16.54
CA LYS A 579 27.62 -23.49 -15.94
C LYS A 579 26.42 -24.09 -16.69
N ALA A 580 26.62 -25.07 -17.57
CA ALA A 580 25.52 -25.76 -18.24
C ALA A 580 24.61 -26.60 -17.29
N THR A 581 24.86 -26.65 -15.98
CA THR A 581 24.15 -27.54 -15.04
C THR A 581 23.88 -26.90 -13.67
N ALA A 582 23.00 -25.90 -13.60
CA ALA A 582 22.41 -25.51 -12.32
C ALA A 582 21.00 -24.95 -12.51
N ALA A 583 20.06 -25.81 -12.92
CA ALA A 583 18.66 -25.54 -12.65
C ALA A 583 18.47 -25.65 -11.12
N ASP A 584 18.33 -24.50 -10.46
CA ASP A 584 18.03 -24.42 -9.03
C ASP A 584 16.73 -25.16 -8.78
N LYS A 585 16.82 -26.40 -8.28
CA LYS A 585 15.68 -27.12 -7.73
C LYS A 585 15.19 -26.32 -6.53
N LYS A 586 14.17 -25.49 -6.73
CA LYS A 586 13.39 -24.90 -5.64
C LYS A 586 12.90 -26.03 -4.75
N LYS A 587 13.59 -26.27 -3.63
CA LYS A 587 13.05 -27.06 -2.53
C LYS A 587 11.88 -26.24 -1.96
N SER A 588 10.66 -26.64 -2.27
CA SER A 588 9.51 -26.21 -1.46
C SER A 588 9.75 -26.73 -0.04
N GLY A 589 9.75 -25.82 0.93
CA GLY A 589 9.83 -26.20 2.35
C GLY A 589 8.59 -27.02 2.70
N GLY A 590 8.74 -28.34 2.79
CA GLY A 590 7.66 -29.32 2.92
C GLY A 590 7.06 -29.45 4.33
N GLY A 591 6.85 -28.34 5.04
CA GLY A 591 6.12 -28.33 6.31
C GLY A 591 4.69 -27.83 6.11
N LYS A 592 3.71 -28.43 6.79
CA LYS A 592 2.38 -27.82 6.90
C LYS A 592 2.52 -26.46 7.60
N PRO A 593 1.86 -25.39 7.11
CA PRO A 593 1.86 -24.10 7.80
C PRO A 593 1.37 -24.25 9.25
N LYS A 594 1.99 -23.49 10.16
CA LYS A 594 1.48 -23.32 11.52
C LYS A 594 0.18 -22.50 11.49
N PRO A 595 -0.76 -22.73 12.43
CA PRO A 595 -1.92 -21.85 12.58
C PRO A 595 -1.48 -20.39 12.73
N ALA A 596 -2.15 -19.49 12.00
CA ALA A 596 -1.90 -18.06 12.12
C ALA A 596 -2.33 -17.54 13.50
N LEU A 597 -1.79 -16.39 13.88
CA LEU A 597 -2.19 -15.70 15.11
C LEU A 597 -3.60 -15.10 14.95
N PHE A 598 -4.38 -15.07 16.02
CA PHE A 598 -5.63 -14.32 16.06
C PHE A 598 -5.37 -12.84 16.33
N VAL A 599 -6.33 -11.98 16.01
CA VAL A 599 -6.25 -10.54 16.33
C VAL A 599 -6.05 -10.33 17.84
N ASN A 600 -6.78 -11.07 18.68
CA ASN A 600 -6.63 -11.01 20.14
C ASN A 600 -5.21 -11.30 20.63
N ASP A 601 -4.41 -12.10 19.90
CA ASP A 601 -3.04 -12.46 20.29
C ASP A 601 -2.05 -11.32 20.10
N VAL A 602 -2.36 -10.31 19.27
CA VAL A 602 -1.44 -9.20 18.95
C VAL A 602 -1.79 -7.89 19.66
N ILE A 603 -2.97 -7.81 20.30
CA ILE A 603 -3.39 -6.59 21.01
C ILE A 603 -2.39 -6.24 22.12
N GLY A 604 -1.91 -4.99 22.11
CA GLY A 604 -1.05 -4.45 23.16
C GLY A 604 0.40 -4.94 23.17
N LYS A 605 0.86 -5.70 22.15
CA LYS A 605 2.24 -6.24 22.10
C LYS A 605 3.34 -5.18 22.14
N ALA A 606 3.06 -3.93 21.78
CA ALA A 606 4.03 -2.83 21.84
C ALA A 606 4.05 -2.10 23.19
N LEU A 607 3.04 -2.29 24.06
CA LEU A 607 2.86 -1.51 25.29
C LEU A 607 4.08 -1.54 26.22
N SER A 608 4.65 -2.73 26.44
CA SER A 608 5.85 -2.93 27.28
C SER A 608 7.12 -2.24 26.75
N ARG A 609 7.11 -1.78 25.50
CA ARG A 609 8.22 -1.07 24.85
C ARG A 609 8.09 0.45 24.94
N ILE A 610 6.97 0.94 25.46
CA ILE A 610 6.64 2.36 25.54
C ILE A 610 6.70 2.77 27.01
N GLY A 611 7.73 3.54 27.35
CA GLY A 611 8.07 3.90 28.72
C GLY A 611 8.52 5.34 28.87
N THR A 612 9.05 5.67 30.04
CA THR A 612 9.63 7.00 30.28
C THR A 612 11.03 7.11 29.66
N PHE A 613 11.49 8.34 29.38
CA PHE A 613 12.84 8.54 28.84
C PHE A 613 13.94 7.94 29.73
N LYS A 614 13.75 7.96 31.06
CA LYS A 614 14.72 7.43 32.02
C LYS A 614 14.88 5.90 31.97
N GLU A 615 13.93 5.20 31.36
CA GLU A 615 13.99 3.74 31.15
C GLU A 615 14.78 3.35 29.89
N LEU A 616 15.14 4.32 29.04
CA LEU A 616 15.92 4.07 27.83
C LEU A 616 17.41 3.91 28.17
N ASP A 617 18.04 2.87 27.64
CA ASP A 617 19.46 2.61 27.88
C ASP A 617 20.34 3.58 27.09
N THR A 618 20.84 4.61 27.78
CA THR A 618 21.73 5.63 27.21
C THR A 618 23.15 5.12 26.90
N LYS A 619 23.49 3.88 27.27
CA LYS A 619 24.78 3.25 26.97
C LYS A 619 24.76 2.50 25.65
N GLN A 620 23.59 2.04 25.18
CA GLN A 620 23.44 1.30 23.93
C GLN A 620 23.29 2.23 22.70
N GLN A 621 24.32 3.03 22.46
CA GLN A 621 24.34 4.00 21.36
C GLN A 621 24.52 3.33 20.00
N LYS A 622 23.99 3.96 18.96
CA LYS A 622 24.15 3.54 17.56
C LYS A 622 24.87 4.62 16.74
N VAL A 623 25.36 4.25 15.56
CA VAL A 623 25.88 5.15 14.54
C VAL A 623 25.26 4.81 13.19
N ALA A 624 25.22 5.79 12.29
CA ALA A 624 24.78 5.56 10.92
C ALA A 624 25.86 4.78 10.14
N LEU A 625 25.43 3.89 9.25
CA LEU A 625 26.28 3.19 8.30
C LEU A 625 25.64 3.30 6.91
N ILE A 626 26.38 3.85 5.96
CA ILE A 626 25.93 4.02 4.58
C ILE A 626 26.40 2.84 3.74
N ASN A 627 25.49 2.27 2.94
CA ASN A 627 25.83 1.34 1.88
C ASN A 627 26.10 2.12 0.58
N PRO A 628 27.37 2.22 0.11
CA PRO A 628 27.71 3.01 -1.07
C PRO A 628 27.11 2.44 -2.36
N ASP A 629 26.79 1.14 -2.44
CA ASP A 629 26.17 0.54 -3.62
C ASP A 629 24.68 0.90 -3.77
N LEU A 630 24.01 1.27 -2.68
CA LEU A 630 22.64 1.81 -2.67
C LEU A 630 22.60 3.33 -2.84
N CYS A 631 23.73 4.01 -2.64
CA CYS A 631 23.80 5.46 -2.69
C CYS A 631 23.50 5.99 -4.10
N VAL A 632 22.75 7.09 -4.17
CA VAL A 632 22.47 7.84 -5.40
C VAL A 632 23.14 9.22 -5.41
N ASN A 633 24.16 9.40 -4.54
CA ASN A 633 25.06 10.56 -4.53
C ASN A 633 24.40 11.93 -4.34
N CYS A 634 23.21 11.98 -3.73
CA CYS A 634 22.42 13.23 -3.60
C CYS A 634 22.94 14.22 -2.55
N GLY A 635 23.84 13.80 -1.65
CA GLY A 635 24.40 14.65 -0.59
C GLY A 635 23.44 15.04 0.55
N LYS A 636 22.16 14.60 0.54
CA LYS A 636 21.17 14.97 1.57
C LYS A 636 21.60 14.61 3.00
N CYS A 637 22.18 13.42 3.18
CA CYS A 637 22.69 12.97 4.47
C CYS A 637 23.80 13.90 4.99
N TYR A 638 24.73 14.29 4.12
CA TYR A 638 25.79 15.26 4.40
C TYR A 638 25.20 16.62 4.79
N LEU A 639 24.34 17.19 3.96
CA LEU A 639 23.72 18.50 4.22
C LEU A 639 22.96 18.52 5.56
N THR A 640 22.14 17.49 5.84
CA THR A 640 21.40 17.41 7.11
C THR A 640 22.33 17.21 8.31
N CYS A 641 23.41 16.46 8.18
CA CYS A 641 24.38 16.33 9.27
C CYS A 641 25.15 17.64 9.52
N ASN A 642 25.42 18.40 8.46
CA ASN A 642 26.12 19.67 8.57
C ASN A 642 25.26 20.76 9.19
N ASP A 643 24.05 20.97 8.68
CA ASP A 643 23.26 22.15 9.03
C ASP A 643 22.21 21.84 10.12
N SER A 644 22.06 20.57 10.49
CA SER A 644 21.08 20.12 11.51
C SER A 644 21.61 18.98 12.39
N GLY A 645 22.94 18.79 12.44
CA GLY A 645 23.57 17.69 13.15
C GLY A 645 24.93 18.05 13.73
N TYR A 646 25.91 17.20 13.44
CA TYR A 646 27.20 17.15 14.12
C TYR A 646 28.40 17.21 13.15
N GLN A 647 28.16 17.57 11.88
CA GLN A 647 29.20 17.67 10.84
C GLN A 647 30.05 16.38 10.74
N ALA A 648 29.43 15.23 11.03
CA ALA A 648 30.09 13.94 11.17
C ALA A 648 30.08 13.11 9.87
N ILE A 649 29.78 13.74 8.74
CA ILE A 649 29.74 13.09 7.43
C ILE A 649 30.68 13.88 6.51
N GLU A 650 31.64 13.19 5.92
CA GLU A 650 32.43 13.73 4.82
C GLU A 650 31.76 13.39 3.49
N PHE A 651 31.86 14.28 2.50
CA PHE A 651 31.29 14.06 1.18
C PHE A 651 32.37 14.23 0.12
N ASP A 652 32.77 13.11 -0.50
CA ASP A 652 33.89 13.11 -1.44
C ASP A 652 33.56 13.93 -2.69
N ALA A 653 34.40 14.92 -3.01
CA ALA A 653 34.15 15.89 -4.08
C ALA A 653 34.19 15.32 -5.50
N LYS A 654 34.67 14.08 -5.70
CA LYS A 654 34.81 13.47 -7.03
C LYS A 654 33.80 12.34 -7.27
N THR A 655 33.65 11.47 -6.29
CA THR A 655 32.76 10.31 -6.30
C THR A 655 31.38 10.66 -5.77
N HIS A 656 31.25 11.74 -5.00
CA HIS A 656 30.02 12.13 -4.29
C HIS A 656 29.50 11.00 -3.39
N ILE A 657 30.39 10.16 -2.86
CA ILE A 657 30.06 9.11 -1.90
C ILE A 657 30.26 9.70 -0.48
N PRO A 658 29.22 9.68 0.37
CA PRO A 658 29.34 10.13 1.76
C PRO A 658 30.04 9.08 2.63
N LEU A 659 30.89 9.54 3.56
CA LEU A 659 31.58 8.72 4.55
C LEU A 659 31.20 9.19 5.96
N ILE A 660 30.80 8.26 6.84
CA ILE A 660 30.47 8.57 8.23
C ILE A 660 31.75 8.57 9.07
N GLY A 661 32.01 9.67 9.78
CA GLY A 661 33.11 9.77 10.75
C GLY A 661 32.73 9.28 12.15
N ASP A 662 33.74 9.09 13.00
CA ASP A 662 33.61 8.59 14.38
C ASP A 662 32.80 9.51 15.31
N ASP A 663 32.72 10.78 14.92
CA ASP A 663 31.93 11.83 15.57
C ASP A 663 30.42 11.63 15.43
N CYS A 664 29.98 10.62 14.68
CA CYS A 664 28.57 10.28 14.56
C CYS A 664 27.96 10.01 15.95
N THR A 665 26.91 10.76 16.30
CA THR A 665 26.20 10.64 17.57
C THR A 665 25.00 9.71 17.50
N GLY A 666 24.64 9.24 16.31
CA GLY A 666 23.51 8.33 16.12
C GLY A 666 22.14 9.00 16.11
N CYS A 667 22.04 10.30 15.85
CA CYS A 667 20.75 11.04 15.87
C CYS A 667 19.73 10.62 14.80
N THR A 668 20.12 9.76 13.85
CA THR A 668 19.26 9.16 12.81
C THR A 668 18.72 10.12 11.74
N LEU A 669 18.92 11.44 11.84
CA LEU A 669 18.42 12.40 10.84
C LEU A 669 18.86 12.08 9.40
N CYS A 670 20.11 11.66 9.20
CA CYS A 670 20.61 11.28 7.87
C CYS A 670 19.84 10.10 7.26
N VAL A 671 19.44 9.12 8.08
CA VAL A 671 18.58 7.99 7.65
C VAL A 671 17.21 8.51 7.26
N SER A 672 16.61 9.37 8.09
CA SER A 672 15.25 9.91 7.89
C SER A 672 15.07 10.75 6.62
N VAL A 673 16.15 11.35 6.09
CA VAL A 673 16.10 12.17 4.87
C VAL A 673 16.64 11.46 3.62
N CYS A 674 17.19 10.25 3.77
CA CYS A 674 17.76 9.51 2.65
C CYS A 674 16.64 9.10 1.69
N PRO A 675 16.74 9.37 0.38
CA PRO A 675 15.69 9.03 -0.58
C PRO A 675 15.67 7.53 -0.94
N ILE A 676 16.65 6.75 -0.48
CA ILE A 676 16.77 5.33 -0.78
C ILE A 676 16.56 4.56 0.52
N ILE A 677 15.51 3.74 0.56
CA ILE A 677 15.16 2.88 1.68
C ILE A 677 16.37 1.99 2.02
N ASP A 678 16.70 1.89 3.31
CA ASP A 678 17.80 1.10 3.87
C ASP A 678 19.21 1.39 3.32
N CYS A 679 19.40 2.44 2.53
CA CYS A 679 20.73 2.88 2.10
C CYS A 679 21.60 3.29 3.30
N ILE A 680 20.98 3.85 4.33
CA ILE A 680 21.63 4.18 5.59
C ILE A 680 20.94 3.39 6.71
N THR A 681 21.72 2.64 7.49
CA THR A 681 21.22 1.83 8.61
C THR A 681 21.83 2.28 9.93
N MET A 682 21.17 1.98 11.05
CA MET A 682 21.68 2.31 12.39
C MET A 682 22.28 1.06 13.04
N VAL A 683 23.60 1.05 13.22
CA VAL A 683 24.36 -0.08 13.79
C VAL A 683 24.91 0.25 15.18
N PRO A 684 25.14 -0.73 16.07
CA PRO A 684 25.74 -0.48 17.38
C PRO A 684 27.08 0.27 17.29
N LYS A 685 27.28 1.31 18.10
CA LYS A 685 28.53 2.06 18.14
C LYS A 685 29.61 1.20 18.80
N LYS A 686 30.71 0.92 18.09
CA LYS A 686 31.81 0.06 18.56
C LYS A 686 32.88 0.79 19.37
N ILE A 687 32.90 2.12 19.32
CA ILE A 687 33.80 2.98 20.07
C ILE A 687 33.05 3.66 21.23
N PRO A 688 33.73 4.08 22.32
CA PRO A 688 33.08 4.79 23.41
C PRO A 688 32.30 6.02 22.93
N HIS A 689 31.06 6.18 23.42
CA HIS A 689 30.27 7.37 23.12
C HIS A 689 30.74 8.52 24.02
N VAL A 690 31.57 9.40 23.47
CA VAL A 690 32.05 10.61 24.16
C VAL A 690 31.15 11.79 23.76
N ILE A 691 30.48 12.39 24.75
CA ILE A 691 29.60 13.54 24.51
C ILE A 691 30.46 14.79 24.37
N LYS A 692 30.39 15.44 23.20
CA LYS A 692 31.03 16.74 22.99
C LYS A 692 30.24 17.83 23.73
N ARG A 693 30.77 18.30 24.87
CA ARG A 693 30.13 19.32 25.73
C ARG A 693 30.40 20.77 25.29
N GLY A 694 31.25 20.98 24.27
CA GLY A 694 31.59 22.30 23.73
C GLY A 694 32.69 23.04 24.50
N CYS A 695 32.84 22.80 25.79
CA CYS A 695 33.95 23.27 26.63
C CYS A 695 34.49 22.15 27.53
N GLY A 696 35.68 22.34 28.10
CA GLY A 696 36.22 21.43 29.10
C GLY A 696 35.49 21.59 30.43
N GLU A 697 35.49 20.54 31.27
CA GLU A 697 34.79 20.53 32.57
C GLU A 697 35.21 21.67 33.52
N ASN A 698 36.35 22.32 33.26
CA ASN A 698 36.90 23.43 34.05
C ASN A 698 37.09 24.74 33.23
N THR A 699 36.47 24.89 32.06
CA THR A 699 36.58 26.14 31.30
C THR A 699 35.73 27.24 31.93
N VAL A 700 36.36 28.16 32.67
CA VAL A 700 35.73 29.40 33.13
C VAL A 700 35.43 30.26 31.91
N ILE A 701 34.16 30.43 31.57
CA ILE A 701 33.74 31.37 30.53
C ILE A 701 33.80 32.77 31.16
N GLU A 702 34.85 33.53 30.89
CA GLU A 702 34.86 34.96 31.17
C GLU A 702 33.84 35.64 30.27
N VAL A 703 32.64 35.88 30.81
CA VAL A 703 31.66 36.74 30.16
C VAL A 703 32.22 38.17 30.24
N PRO A 704 32.47 38.86 29.11
CA PRO A 704 32.95 40.23 29.15
C PRO A 704 31.97 41.07 29.96
N LYS A 705 32.44 41.68 31.06
CA LYS A 705 31.64 42.68 31.79
C LYS A 705 31.36 43.83 30.81
N LYS A 706 30.07 44.11 30.59
CA LYS A 706 29.60 45.25 29.79
C LYS A 706 30.15 46.57 30.32
#